data_AF-A0A840W0S8-F1
#
_entry.id   AF-A0A840W0S8-F1
#
_cell.length_a   1.000
_cell.length_b   1.000
_cell.length_c   1.000
_cell.angle_alpha   90.00
_cell.angle_beta   90.00
_cell.angle_gamma   90.00
#
_symmetry.space_group_name_H-M   'P 1'
#
loop_
_entity.id
_entity.type
_entity.pdbx_description
1 polymer ?
#
loop_
_entity_poly.entity_id
_entity_poly.type
_entity_poly.pdbx_seq_one_letter_code
_entity_poly.pdbx_strand_id
1 'polypeptide(L)'
;MAEPWRDRARRAVEWNWRLRSAGDPRPHYVICGKDALAYYVARALLESELPAGGARVTVVVPERYRSNGPDVAGLRGLRVVRSDRLDVATFEAAGLAGAAGLALLHQDDVGNLHAALCAQAVDQRVRQVLRMFNGTLADGVRKLVTAPVEVLSDAEMAAPAFVAAALGEVDPSSFQHRDKTLRVARRADVRPQDVVCALAHLTEAQGVELLPAEQAGADLVLAEATGQPPGTQVAARRLVRARRRRRPVAVVMGAVRGFATRKIGVAVMLVLAVIAVLGALISRAEEVSPLEALYLTLVTTLSGADPDTGKAADAQIMQVVLNLAGLALIPLITAVVVDGIVNARLALHTGRLQPARVGHVVVVGLGNVGTRVMAQLREYDVEVVAIDKEPEPRGAALARQLEVPLIVGDAALPETLAAASVADCQALVVASTDDVANLEAALAARDLRADLRVVLRLFDGDFAERVEETFALGVSRSVSYLAAPAFIGALTERAVITTIPVDRHALPVAEVPVAAGSELDGRPLDVVNRDGQVRLIARTPAGGVKTIWWKDLDPRQVIFAGDRLTVVARRRGLDWLTRQCAPPAPGKVTLPPGHVGSVSRPVPTPSGAVPAAPAVGRQPSPPTASPASTDQSSNPNERRTVTRNRLTAAGFEVLEVLGKTAVLPSEYAAWKPVISALARPDWSVNRTADDAVQQVERQWRRLAYERGVASPEGTLLISLTKQHEDEGWMLVRLPEEPLALDALGPNPGEPEFVAMSLAGDAVCGVTAEEYELWVVCTRVDPLQVADAGVSERG
;
A
#
# COMPACT_ATOMS: atom_id res chain seq x y z
N MET A 1 22.63 -47.42 -16.44
CA MET A 1 23.99 -46.91 -16.71
C MET A 1 23.97 -45.43 -16.41
N ALA A 2 24.60 -45.05 -15.31
CA ALA A 2 24.57 -43.73 -14.71
C ALA A 2 25.49 -42.76 -15.47
N GLU A 3 25.07 -41.49 -15.63
CA GLU A 3 25.92 -40.39 -16.09
C GLU A 3 26.90 -40.00 -14.97
N PRO A 4 28.19 -40.38 -15.02
CA PRO A 4 29.10 -40.23 -13.89
C PRO A 4 29.70 -38.82 -13.77
N TRP A 5 29.32 -37.90 -14.66
CA TRP A 5 29.98 -36.60 -14.84
C TRP A 5 29.27 -35.45 -14.11
N ARG A 6 27.93 -35.41 -14.11
CA ARG A 6 27.13 -34.40 -13.38
C ARG A 6 27.26 -34.54 -11.86
N ASP A 7 27.36 -35.78 -11.41
CA ASP A 7 27.51 -36.14 -10.00
C ASP A 7 28.90 -35.86 -9.44
N ARG A 8 29.91 -35.76 -10.33
CA ARG A 8 31.29 -35.43 -9.95
C ARG A 8 31.49 -33.91 -9.88
N ALA A 9 30.75 -33.12 -10.66
CA ALA A 9 30.73 -31.66 -10.56
C ALA A 9 29.93 -31.16 -9.35
N ARG A 10 28.77 -31.77 -9.06
CA ARG A 10 28.01 -31.48 -7.81
C ARG A 10 28.81 -31.88 -6.57
N ARG A 11 29.42 -33.07 -6.57
CA ARG A 11 30.30 -33.49 -5.46
C ARG A 11 31.60 -32.69 -5.39
N ALA A 12 32.18 -32.22 -6.49
CA ALA A 12 33.38 -31.37 -6.42
C ALA A 12 33.06 -29.98 -5.84
N VAL A 13 31.86 -29.44 -6.07
CA VAL A 13 31.40 -28.19 -5.46
C VAL A 13 30.97 -28.43 -4.00
N GLU A 14 30.24 -29.50 -3.68
CA GLU A 14 29.85 -29.82 -2.29
C GLU A 14 31.03 -30.26 -1.40
N TRP A 15 32.03 -30.96 -1.96
CA TRP A 15 33.17 -31.51 -1.22
C TRP A 15 34.22 -30.45 -0.88
N ASN A 16 34.37 -29.40 -1.72
CA ASN A 16 35.33 -28.33 -1.45
C ASN A 16 34.86 -27.33 -0.37
N TRP A 17 33.58 -27.38 0.04
CA TRP A 17 33.01 -26.44 1.02
C TRP A 17 32.56 -27.09 2.34
N ARG A 18 32.41 -28.43 2.39
CA ARG A 18 32.32 -29.15 3.68
C ARG A 18 33.63 -29.12 4.49
N LEU A 19 34.71 -28.64 3.87
CA LEU A 19 36.01 -28.38 4.51
C LEU A 19 36.26 -26.86 4.59
N ARG A 20 35.51 -26.14 5.44
CA ARG A 20 35.95 -24.99 6.28
C ARG A 20 34.80 -24.03 6.63
N SER A 21 34.23 -24.24 7.82
CA SER A 21 33.68 -23.16 8.66
C SER A 21 34.75 -22.55 9.58
N ALA A 22 36.04 -22.80 9.32
CA ALA A 22 37.14 -22.52 10.27
C ALA A 22 38.27 -21.65 9.68
N GLY A 23 37.97 -20.66 8.82
CA GLY A 23 39.06 -19.82 8.29
C GLY A 23 38.74 -18.56 7.49
N ASP A 24 37.47 -18.26 7.18
CA ASP A 24 37.10 -16.94 6.62
C ASP A 24 36.57 -16.06 7.77
N PRO A 25 37.29 -15.00 8.18
CA PRO A 25 36.90 -14.16 9.32
C PRO A 25 35.72 -13.22 9.00
N ARG A 26 35.18 -13.24 7.78
CA ARG A 26 34.11 -12.33 7.37
C ARG A 26 32.76 -12.67 8.02
N PRO A 27 32.06 -11.67 8.58
CA PRO A 27 30.73 -11.87 9.13
C PRO A 27 29.77 -12.31 8.01
N HIS A 28 28.92 -13.28 8.34
CA HIS A 28 27.97 -13.86 7.41
C HIS A 28 26.56 -13.49 7.81
N TYR A 29 25.79 -12.94 6.87
CA TYR A 29 24.39 -12.58 7.06
C TYR A 29 23.49 -13.40 6.14
N VAL A 30 22.34 -13.82 6.66
CA VAL A 30 21.28 -14.46 5.89
C VAL A 30 20.11 -13.48 5.76
N ILE A 31 19.62 -13.26 4.55
CA ILE A 31 18.49 -12.38 4.26
C ILE A 31 17.40 -13.21 3.58
N CYS A 32 16.20 -13.23 4.13
CA CYS A 32 15.03 -13.88 3.55
C CYS A 32 14.08 -12.80 3.03
N GLY A 33 13.88 -12.74 1.73
CA GLY A 33 13.05 -11.71 1.12
C GLY A 33 13.29 -11.59 -0.38
N LYS A 34 12.23 -11.23 -1.10
CA LYS A 34 12.27 -11.05 -2.56
C LYS A 34 12.12 -9.61 -3.03
N ASP A 35 11.85 -8.67 -2.11
CA ASP A 35 11.43 -7.32 -2.45
C ASP A 35 12.56 -6.29 -2.41
N ALA A 36 12.23 -5.04 -2.73
CA ALA A 36 13.19 -3.94 -2.79
C ALA A 36 13.90 -3.69 -1.44
N LEU A 37 13.27 -4.01 -0.31
CA LEU A 37 13.91 -3.88 1.01
C LEU A 37 15.04 -4.91 1.15
N ALA A 38 14.80 -6.16 0.78
CA ALA A 38 15.84 -7.19 0.73
C ALA A 38 16.99 -6.80 -0.19
N TYR A 39 16.69 -6.21 -1.36
CA TYR A 39 17.69 -5.67 -2.26
C TYR A 39 18.56 -4.58 -1.60
N TYR A 40 17.95 -3.55 -1.02
CA TYR A 40 18.70 -2.44 -0.42
C TYR A 40 19.52 -2.87 0.80
N VAL A 41 18.98 -3.77 1.63
CA VAL A 41 19.72 -4.35 2.77
C VAL A 41 20.89 -5.20 2.27
N ALA A 42 20.68 -6.09 1.29
CA ALA A 42 21.74 -6.93 0.74
C ALA A 42 22.84 -6.10 0.07
N ARG A 43 22.47 -5.14 -0.79
CA ARG A 43 23.39 -4.21 -1.44
C ARG A 43 24.21 -3.46 -0.40
N ALA A 44 23.56 -2.99 0.67
CA ALA A 44 24.23 -2.26 1.72
C ALA A 44 25.12 -3.13 2.63
N LEU A 45 24.89 -4.43 2.75
CA LEU A 45 25.85 -5.31 3.41
C LEU A 45 27.05 -5.62 2.50
N LEU A 46 26.82 -5.85 1.21
CA LEU A 46 27.89 -6.15 0.24
C LEU A 46 28.85 -4.98 0.05
N GLU A 47 28.32 -3.76 -0.02
CA GLU A 47 29.10 -2.53 -0.15
C GLU A 47 29.70 -2.06 1.20
N SER A 48 29.35 -2.69 2.34
CA SER A 48 29.86 -2.26 3.64
C SER A 48 31.32 -2.67 3.84
N GLU A 49 32.14 -1.73 4.30
CA GLU A 49 33.56 -2.01 4.62
C GLU A 49 33.69 -2.54 6.06
N LEU A 50 33.12 -3.72 6.31
CA LEU A 50 33.24 -4.39 7.61
C LEU A 50 34.70 -4.79 7.92
N PRO A 51 35.11 -4.89 9.20
CA PRO A 51 36.51 -5.06 9.64
C PRO A 51 37.29 -6.23 8.99
N ALA A 52 36.59 -7.22 8.41
CA ALA A 52 37.16 -8.43 7.83
C ALA A 52 37.22 -8.46 6.28
N GLY A 53 36.92 -7.34 5.59
CA GLY A 53 36.96 -7.27 4.11
C GLY A 53 35.62 -7.54 3.43
N GLY A 54 34.55 -6.97 3.98
CA GLY A 54 33.17 -7.07 3.47
C GLY A 54 32.34 -8.18 4.11
N ALA A 55 31.01 -8.08 4.00
CA ALA A 55 30.09 -9.10 4.49
C ALA A 55 29.97 -10.28 3.51
N ARG A 56 29.85 -11.51 4.03
CA ARG A 56 29.26 -12.60 3.24
C ARG A 56 27.75 -12.50 3.37
N VAL A 57 27.03 -12.54 2.25
CA VAL A 57 25.57 -12.42 2.24
C VAL A 57 24.98 -13.64 1.53
N THR A 58 24.11 -14.38 2.23
CA THR A 58 23.22 -15.37 1.62
C THR A 58 21.82 -14.76 1.54
N VAL A 59 21.18 -14.81 0.38
CA VAL A 59 19.78 -14.42 0.21
C VAL A 59 18.94 -15.66 -0.07
N VAL A 60 17.86 -15.84 0.68
CA VAL A 60 16.84 -16.86 0.43
C VAL A 60 15.69 -16.22 -0.33
N VAL A 61 15.42 -16.74 -1.53
CA VAL A 61 14.33 -16.30 -2.42
C VAL A 61 13.47 -17.50 -2.82
N PRO A 62 12.19 -17.33 -3.17
CA PRO A 62 11.35 -18.41 -3.67
C PRO A 62 11.88 -19.03 -4.97
N GLU A 63 11.49 -20.27 -5.27
CA GLU A 63 11.91 -20.98 -6.49
C GLU A 63 11.42 -20.27 -7.76
N ARG A 64 10.17 -19.80 -7.73
CA ARG A 64 9.57 -18.97 -8.77
C ARG A 64 9.79 -17.49 -8.45
N TYR A 65 11.03 -17.04 -8.63
CA TYR A 65 11.43 -15.66 -8.38
C TYR A 65 11.08 -14.74 -9.57
N ARG A 66 10.19 -13.75 -9.34
CA ARG A 66 10.03 -12.55 -10.16
C ARG A 66 10.01 -11.33 -9.25
N SER A 67 10.83 -10.33 -9.52
CA SER A 67 10.84 -9.07 -8.79
C SER A 67 9.96 -8.04 -9.52
N ASN A 68 9.13 -7.31 -8.77
CA ASN A 68 8.41 -6.13 -9.27
C ASN A 68 9.26 -4.85 -9.14
N GLY A 69 10.58 -4.99 -9.02
CA GLY A 69 11.54 -3.94 -8.69
C GLY A 69 12.98 -4.47 -8.74
N PRO A 70 13.95 -3.81 -8.06
CA PRO A 70 15.36 -4.21 -8.10
C PRO A 70 15.57 -5.68 -7.69
N ASP A 71 16.23 -6.44 -8.56
CA ASP A 71 16.48 -7.88 -8.37
C ASP A 71 17.62 -8.11 -7.36
N VAL A 72 17.27 -8.66 -6.20
CA VAL A 72 18.25 -9.02 -5.15
C VAL A 72 19.12 -10.21 -5.55
N ALA A 73 18.61 -11.17 -6.32
CA ALA A 73 19.37 -12.32 -6.78
C ALA A 73 20.40 -11.95 -7.87
N GLY A 74 20.20 -10.81 -8.54
CA GLY A 74 21.11 -10.27 -9.55
C GLY A 74 22.36 -9.55 -9.02
N LEU A 75 22.42 -9.25 -7.71
CA LEU A 75 23.57 -8.57 -7.10
C LEU A 75 24.81 -9.48 -7.13
N ARG A 76 25.98 -8.92 -7.51
CA ARG A 76 27.24 -9.68 -7.52
C ARG A 76 27.78 -9.84 -6.11
N GLY A 77 28.32 -11.03 -5.80
CA GLY A 77 28.98 -11.30 -4.51
C GLY A 77 28.08 -11.91 -3.43
N LEU A 78 26.83 -12.27 -3.75
CA LEU A 78 25.93 -12.99 -2.84
C LEU A 78 25.74 -14.46 -3.21
N ARG A 79 25.32 -15.25 -2.22
CA ARG A 79 24.85 -16.63 -2.41
C ARG A 79 23.33 -16.64 -2.45
N VAL A 80 22.73 -17.17 -3.50
CA VAL A 80 21.27 -17.35 -3.58
C VAL A 80 20.91 -18.77 -3.13
N VAL A 81 19.99 -18.89 -2.19
CA VAL A 81 19.28 -20.13 -1.88
C VAL A 81 17.85 -19.98 -2.37
N ARG A 82 17.39 -20.95 -3.17
CA ARG A 82 16.02 -20.97 -3.68
C ARG A 82 15.19 -21.94 -2.84
N SER A 83 14.14 -21.43 -2.22
CA SER A 83 13.19 -22.23 -1.45
C SER A 83 11.89 -21.46 -1.28
N ASP A 84 10.75 -22.10 -1.54
CA ASP A 84 9.42 -21.52 -1.30
C ASP A 84 9.03 -21.53 0.18
N ARG A 85 9.78 -22.25 1.04
CA ARG A 85 9.53 -22.36 2.47
C ARG A 85 10.74 -21.90 3.28
N LEU A 86 10.48 -21.18 4.37
CA LEU A 86 11.52 -20.79 5.35
C LEU A 86 11.50 -21.77 6.54
N ASP A 87 11.93 -23.00 6.28
CA ASP A 87 12.05 -24.07 7.28
C ASP A 87 13.50 -24.29 7.75
N VAL A 88 13.66 -25.20 8.73
CA VAL A 88 14.97 -25.56 9.31
C VAL A 88 15.96 -25.98 8.22
N ALA A 89 15.54 -26.84 7.29
CA ALA A 89 16.40 -27.32 6.20
C ALA A 89 16.86 -26.18 5.28
N THR A 90 15.98 -25.22 4.98
CA THR A 90 16.31 -24.04 4.19
C THR A 90 17.35 -23.16 4.91
N PHE A 91 17.21 -22.96 6.23
CA PHE A 91 18.17 -22.20 7.02
C PHE A 91 19.53 -22.89 7.16
N GLU A 92 19.55 -24.22 7.32
CA GLU A 92 20.77 -25.02 7.29
C GLU A 92 21.46 -24.89 5.93
N ALA A 93 20.71 -25.02 4.83
CA ALA A 93 21.22 -24.82 3.48
C ALA A 93 21.76 -23.41 3.27
N ALA A 94 21.11 -22.38 3.85
CA ALA A 94 21.56 -20.99 3.80
C ALA A 94 22.85 -20.73 4.61
N GLY A 95 23.23 -21.66 5.49
CA GLY A 95 24.37 -21.53 6.39
C GLY A 95 24.08 -20.64 7.59
N LEU A 96 22.87 -20.71 8.14
CA LEU A 96 22.46 -19.87 9.27
C LEU A 96 23.28 -20.13 10.54
N ALA A 97 23.72 -21.37 10.78
CA ALA A 97 24.50 -21.71 11.96
C ALA A 97 25.83 -20.93 12.01
N GLY A 98 26.02 -20.13 13.06
CA GLY A 98 27.19 -19.25 13.20
C GLY A 98 27.15 -17.98 12.33
N ALA A 99 26.00 -17.65 11.73
CA ALA A 99 25.81 -16.37 11.07
C ALA A 99 25.82 -15.21 12.09
N ALA A 100 26.30 -14.04 11.66
CA ALA A 100 26.30 -12.81 12.44
C ALA A 100 24.89 -12.19 12.56
N GLY A 101 23.98 -12.52 11.64
CA GLY A 101 22.59 -12.08 11.72
C GLY A 101 21.69 -12.66 10.62
N LEU A 102 20.40 -12.68 10.91
CA LEU A 102 19.31 -13.10 10.03
C LEU A 102 18.32 -11.94 9.86
N ALA A 103 17.99 -11.60 8.61
CA ALA A 103 16.94 -10.64 8.29
C ALA A 103 15.75 -11.35 7.64
N LEU A 104 14.58 -11.28 8.26
CA LEU A 104 13.32 -11.82 7.74
C LEU A 104 12.47 -10.65 7.24
N LEU A 105 12.48 -10.42 5.92
CA LEU A 105 12.00 -9.19 5.29
C LEU A 105 10.74 -9.38 4.44
N HIS A 106 10.11 -10.56 4.47
CA HIS A 106 8.85 -10.79 3.78
C HIS A 106 7.74 -9.88 4.33
N GLN A 107 6.71 -9.61 3.52
CA GLN A 107 5.55 -8.79 3.91
C GLN A 107 4.49 -9.57 4.71
N ASP A 108 4.74 -10.85 4.96
CA ASP A 108 3.87 -11.73 5.73
C ASP A 108 4.35 -11.79 7.18
N ASP A 109 3.64 -11.09 8.07
CA ASP A 109 3.94 -11.03 9.51
C ASP A 109 3.93 -12.43 10.16
N VAL A 110 3.02 -13.31 9.71
CA VAL A 110 2.87 -14.68 10.25
C VAL A 110 3.98 -15.58 9.71
N GLY A 111 4.27 -15.48 8.40
CA GLY A 111 5.38 -16.16 7.77
C GLY A 111 6.74 -15.80 8.39
N ASN A 112 6.97 -14.52 8.69
CA ASN A 112 8.18 -14.07 9.39
C ASN A 112 8.28 -14.63 10.81
N LEU A 113 7.17 -14.69 11.55
CA LEU A 113 7.17 -15.33 12.88
C LEU A 113 7.49 -16.82 12.80
N HIS A 114 6.87 -17.56 11.88
CA HIS A 114 7.16 -18.98 11.68
C HIS A 114 8.64 -19.20 11.30
N ALA A 115 9.15 -18.38 10.37
CA ALA A 115 10.55 -18.41 9.96
C ALA A 115 11.51 -18.13 11.13
N ALA A 116 11.17 -17.20 12.02
CA ALA A 116 12.00 -16.87 13.18
C ALA A 116 12.10 -18.02 14.19
N LEU A 117 11.00 -18.74 14.40
CA LEU A 117 10.97 -19.95 15.24
C LEU A 117 11.78 -21.09 14.61
N CYS A 118 11.68 -21.30 13.29
CA CYS A 118 12.52 -22.27 12.58
C CYS A 118 14.01 -21.90 12.62
N ALA A 119 14.35 -20.63 12.49
CA ALA A 119 15.72 -20.14 12.61
C ALA A 119 16.31 -20.41 14.00
N GLN A 120 15.53 -20.19 15.05
CA GLN A 120 15.93 -20.49 16.43
C GLN A 120 16.21 -21.98 16.66
N ALA A 121 15.53 -22.88 15.96
CA ALA A 121 15.82 -24.31 16.03
C ALA A 121 17.19 -24.68 15.43
N VAL A 122 17.72 -23.86 14.51
CA VAL A 122 19.06 -24.03 13.93
C VAL A 122 20.13 -23.37 14.79
N ASP A 123 19.93 -22.11 15.18
CA ASP A 123 20.86 -21.35 16.02
C ASP A 123 20.08 -20.42 16.97
N GLN A 124 20.19 -20.66 18.28
CA GLN A 124 19.50 -19.86 19.29
C GLN A 124 20.20 -18.53 19.59
N ARG A 125 21.41 -18.30 19.07
CA ARG A 125 22.21 -17.10 19.32
C ARG A 125 22.20 -16.15 18.15
N VAL A 126 21.75 -16.59 16.97
CA VAL A 126 21.72 -15.74 15.78
C VAL A 126 20.80 -14.56 16.03
N ARG A 127 21.32 -13.35 15.82
CA ARG A 127 20.51 -12.14 15.91
C ARG A 127 19.50 -12.11 14.78
N GLN A 128 18.25 -11.81 15.09
CA GLN A 128 17.15 -11.81 14.12
C GLN A 128 16.56 -10.41 13.98
N VAL A 129 16.42 -9.93 12.76
CA VAL A 129 15.70 -8.69 12.44
C VAL A 129 14.48 -9.07 11.62
N LEU A 130 13.29 -8.79 12.14
CA LEU A 130 12.02 -9.16 11.52
C LEU A 130 11.30 -7.90 11.06
N ARG A 131 10.83 -7.92 9.82
CA ARG A 131 9.85 -6.96 9.35
C ARG A 131 8.47 -7.35 9.82
N MET A 132 7.77 -6.46 10.52
CA MET A 132 6.37 -6.66 10.90
C MET A 132 5.59 -5.36 10.81
N PHE A 133 4.33 -5.45 10.39
CA PHE A 133 3.41 -4.30 10.43
C PHE A 133 2.62 -4.24 11.74
N ASN A 134 2.15 -5.40 12.22
CA ASN A 134 1.33 -5.49 13.42
C ASN A 134 2.16 -5.35 14.70
N GLY A 135 2.05 -4.18 15.34
CA GLY A 135 2.74 -3.88 16.60
C GLY A 135 2.34 -4.80 17.75
N THR A 136 1.10 -5.30 17.78
CA THR A 136 0.62 -6.23 18.81
C THR A 136 1.32 -7.59 18.71
N LEU A 137 1.62 -8.03 17.48
CA LEU A 137 2.33 -9.29 17.26
C LEU A 137 3.81 -9.16 17.61
N ALA A 138 4.42 -7.98 17.40
CA ALA A 138 5.82 -7.70 17.74
C ALA A 138 6.16 -7.99 19.21
N ASP A 139 5.27 -7.58 20.14
CA ASP A 139 5.47 -7.84 21.57
C ASP A 139 5.31 -9.32 21.94
N GLY A 140 4.47 -10.06 21.20
CA GLY A 140 4.40 -11.51 21.29
C GLY A 140 5.70 -12.18 20.81
N VAL A 141 6.26 -11.72 19.69
CA VAL A 141 7.51 -12.27 19.15
C VAL A 141 8.66 -12.10 20.13
N ARG A 142 8.81 -10.92 20.74
CA ARG A 142 9.86 -10.64 21.74
C ARG A 142 9.78 -11.54 22.97
N LYS A 143 8.61 -12.10 23.28
CA LYS A 143 8.41 -13.04 24.39
C LYS A 143 8.65 -14.50 23.98
N LEU A 144 8.39 -14.84 22.72
CA LEU A 144 8.46 -16.21 22.20
C LEU A 144 9.86 -16.57 21.67
N VAL A 145 10.53 -15.63 21.01
CA VAL A 145 11.86 -15.84 20.43
C VAL A 145 12.91 -15.62 21.51
N THR A 146 13.71 -16.65 21.78
CA THR A 146 14.78 -16.63 22.79
C THR A 146 16.05 -15.98 22.26
N ALA A 147 16.24 -16.01 20.94
CA ALA A 147 17.35 -15.34 20.28
C ALA A 147 17.21 -13.80 20.36
N PRO A 148 18.29 -13.01 20.23
CA PRO A 148 18.21 -11.56 20.18
C PRO A 148 17.37 -11.13 18.96
N VAL A 149 16.16 -10.63 19.20
CA VAL A 149 15.20 -10.28 18.15
C VAL A 149 14.89 -8.79 18.14
N GLU A 150 14.94 -8.19 16.96
CA GLU A 150 14.53 -6.82 16.71
C GLU A 150 13.41 -6.82 15.68
N VAL A 151 12.30 -6.20 16.02
CA VAL A 151 11.11 -6.13 15.15
C VAL A 151 10.95 -4.70 14.69
N LEU A 152 10.94 -4.52 13.37
CA LEU A 152 10.88 -3.20 12.72
C LEU A 152 9.71 -3.15 11.72
N SER A 153 9.08 -1.99 11.62
CA SER A 153 8.08 -1.72 10.59
C SER A 153 8.65 -0.78 9.53
N ASP A 154 8.77 -1.24 8.29
CA ASP A 154 9.23 -0.41 7.18
C ASP A 154 8.28 0.77 6.91
N ALA A 155 6.98 0.55 7.08
CA ALA A 155 5.97 1.60 6.96
C ALA A 155 6.11 2.68 8.04
N GLU A 156 6.38 2.30 9.29
CA GLU A 156 6.61 3.26 10.39
C GLU A 156 7.89 4.06 10.17
N MET A 157 8.95 3.42 9.68
CA MET A 157 10.21 4.10 9.36
C MET A 157 10.08 5.06 8.18
N ALA A 158 9.22 4.75 7.21
CA ALA A 158 9.04 5.60 6.02
C ALA A 158 7.99 6.71 6.21
N ALA A 159 6.96 6.51 7.05
CA ALA A 159 5.85 7.44 7.20
C ALA A 159 6.24 8.91 7.47
N PRO A 160 7.23 9.23 8.34
CA PRO A 160 7.65 10.61 8.58
C PRO A 160 8.04 11.36 7.30
N ALA A 161 8.74 10.70 6.38
CA ALA A 161 9.15 11.29 5.12
C ALA A 161 7.96 11.62 4.20
N PHE A 162 6.92 10.78 4.20
CA PHE A 162 5.68 11.04 3.46
C PHE A 162 4.90 12.20 4.07
N VAL A 163 4.80 12.26 5.40
CA VAL A 163 4.11 13.34 6.12
C VAL A 163 4.82 14.68 5.91
N ALA A 164 6.14 14.71 6.03
CA ALA A 164 6.93 15.91 5.79
C ALA A 164 6.76 16.42 4.35
N ALA A 165 6.86 15.51 3.37
CA ALA A 165 6.63 15.82 1.97
C ALA A 165 5.21 16.38 1.75
N ALA A 166 4.17 15.80 2.36
CA ALA A 166 2.80 16.28 2.22
C ALA A 166 2.63 17.71 2.78
N LEU A 167 3.24 17.99 3.93
CA LEU A 167 3.20 19.30 4.57
C LEU A 167 4.09 20.34 3.86
N GLY A 168 4.99 19.92 2.97
CA GLY A 168 5.95 20.80 2.29
C GLY A 168 7.10 21.24 3.20
N GLU A 169 7.32 20.48 4.26
CA GLU A 169 8.37 20.72 5.24
C GLU A 169 9.54 19.76 4.99
N VAL A 170 10.71 20.12 5.50
CA VAL A 170 11.85 19.21 5.51
C VAL A 170 11.65 18.23 6.66
N ASP A 171 11.88 16.94 6.40
CA ASP A 171 11.61 15.84 7.34
C ASP A 171 12.05 16.18 8.77
N PRO A 172 11.11 16.42 9.70
CA PRO A 172 11.44 16.64 11.09
C PRO A 172 11.50 15.27 11.75
N SER A 173 12.49 14.45 11.39
CA SER A 173 12.82 13.29 12.20
C SER A 173 13.29 13.82 13.56
N SER A 174 12.36 13.89 14.51
CA SER A 174 12.66 14.18 15.90
C SER A 174 12.81 12.87 16.63
N PHE A 175 13.88 12.73 17.38
CA PHE A 175 14.15 11.54 18.16
C PHE A 175 14.63 11.96 19.54
N GLN A 176 14.27 11.16 20.52
CA GLN A 176 14.79 11.30 21.86
C GLN A 176 16.02 10.43 22.00
N HIS A 177 17.12 11.00 22.49
CA HIS A 177 18.31 10.26 22.87
C HIS A 177 18.75 10.71 24.26
N ARG A 178 18.71 9.79 25.23
CA ARG A 178 18.97 10.06 26.66
C ARG A 178 18.08 11.20 27.18
N ASP A 179 18.69 12.29 27.65
CA ASP A 179 18.05 13.46 28.25
C ASP A 179 17.69 14.56 27.24
N LYS A 180 17.96 14.36 25.94
CA LYS A 180 17.74 15.36 24.89
C LYS A 180 16.77 14.87 23.82
N THR A 181 15.92 15.78 23.38
CA THR A 181 15.11 15.61 22.18
C THR A 181 15.79 16.38 21.05
N LEU A 182 16.21 15.67 20.01
CA LEU A 182 16.88 16.21 18.84
C LEU A 182 15.90 16.24 17.67
N ARG A 183 16.01 17.24 16.80
CA ARG A 183 15.14 17.40 15.62
C ARG A 183 15.92 17.88 14.42
N VAL A 184 15.51 17.44 13.26
CA VAL A 184 15.94 18.02 11.99
C VAL A 184 15.11 19.26 11.69
N ALA A 185 15.76 20.31 11.21
CA ALA A 185 15.13 21.59 10.94
C ALA A 185 15.88 22.38 9.87
N ARG A 186 15.19 23.32 9.22
CA ARG A 186 15.86 24.34 8.43
C ARG A 186 16.67 25.25 9.33
N ARG A 187 17.87 25.63 8.91
CA ARG A 187 18.76 26.50 9.68
C ARG A 187 18.13 27.83 10.06
N ALA A 188 17.25 28.37 9.22
CA ALA A 188 16.53 29.62 9.48
C ALA A 188 15.54 29.55 10.66
N ASP A 189 15.03 28.36 10.98
CA ASP A 189 14.00 28.14 12.01
C ASP A 189 14.60 27.72 13.37
N VAL A 190 15.92 27.82 13.53
CA VAL A 190 16.66 27.37 14.71
C VAL A 190 17.60 28.48 15.20
N ARG A 191 17.59 28.74 16.51
CA ARG A 191 18.54 29.66 17.13
C ARG A 191 19.96 29.08 17.03
N PRO A 192 21.00 29.89 16.77
CA PRO A 192 22.37 29.39 16.61
C PRO A 192 22.85 28.49 17.75
N GLN A 193 22.45 28.80 18.99
CA GLN A 193 22.81 28.04 20.20
C GLN A 193 22.13 26.66 20.32
N ASP A 194 21.05 26.42 19.58
CA ASP A 194 20.30 25.15 19.63
C ASP A 194 20.72 24.22 18.49
N VAL A 195 21.59 24.68 17.58
CA VAL A 195 22.16 23.88 16.50
C VAL A 195 23.18 22.89 17.07
N VAL A 196 22.99 21.60 16.75
CA VAL A 196 23.83 20.48 17.14
C VAL A 196 24.89 20.23 16.07
N CYS A 197 24.46 20.04 14.82
CA CYS A 197 25.35 19.94 13.67
C CYS A 197 24.63 20.24 12.35
N ALA A 198 25.40 20.65 11.34
CA ALA A 198 24.95 20.76 9.96
C ALA A 198 24.72 19.39 9.32
N LEU A 199 23.58 19.23 8.66
CA LEU A 199 23.18 18.00 7.97
C LEU A 199 23.35 18.10 6.47
N ALA A 200 22.95 19.22 5.84
CA ALA A 200 23.10 19.38 4.40
C ALA A 200 23.04 20.83 3.90
N HIS A 201 23.65 21.04 2.73
CA HIS A 201 23.39 22.14 1.80
C HIS A 201 22.52 21.65 0.64
N LEU A 202 21.45 22.39 0.36
CA LEU A 202 20.51 22.17 -0.74
C LEU A 202 20.79 23.24 -1.81
N THR A 203 21.60 22.92 -2.82
CA THR A 203 21.86 23.85 -3.94
C THR A 203 21.12 23.43 -5.20
N GLU A 204 20.48 24.38 -5.89
CA GLU A 204 19.71 24.12 -7.12
C GLU A 204 20.59 23.64 -8.30
N ALA A 205 21.91 23.87 -8.26
CA ALA A 205 22.81 23.63 -9.40
C ALA A 205 23.84 22.49 -9.23
N GLN A 206 24.11 22.02 -7.99
CA GLN A 206 25.19 21.06 -7.71
C GLN A 206 24.74 19.80 -6.92
N GLY A 207 23.45 19.68 -6.62
CA GLY A 207 22.92 18.59 -5.82
C GLY A 207 23.03 18.83 -4.32
N VAL A 208 22.78 17.78 -3.54
CA VAL A 208 22.75 17.84 -2.07
C VAL A 208 24.12 17.47 -1.49
N GLU A 209 24.78 18.42 -0.82
CA GLU A 209 26.00 18.15 -0.05
C GLU A 209 25.63 17.76 1.39
N LEU A 210 26.06 16.58 1.84
CA LEU A 210 25.71 16.03 3.17
C LEU A 210 26.87 16.17 4.16
N LEU A 211 26.57 16.53 5.40
CA LEU A 211 27.52 16.78 6.49
C LEU A 211 28.65 17.75 6.08
N PRO A 212 28.31 18.98 5.63
CA PRO A 212 29.28 19.92 5.08
C PRO A 212 30.35 20.30 6.12
N ALA A 213 31.53 20.69 5.61
CA ALA A 213 32.62 21.21 6.44
C ALA A 213 32.22 22.51 7.15
N GLU A 214 31.57 23.41 6.43
CA GLU A 214 31.07 24.68 6.95
C GLU A 214 29.69 24.52 7.60
N GLN A 215 29.61 24.77 8.91
CA GLN A 215 28.36 24.60 9.67
C GLN A 215 27.41 25.81 9.59
N ALA A 216 27.94 27.01 9.35
CA ALA A 216 27.19 28.25 9.43
C ALA A 216 26.22 28.45 8.25
N GLY A 217 26.61 27.98 7.06
CA GLY A 217 25.84 28.13 5.84
C GLY A 217 24.80 27.04 5.57
N ALA A 218 24.76 25.96 6.37
CA ALA A 218 23.94 24.78 6.06
C ALA A 218 22.44 25.11 5.96
N ASP A 219 21.73 24.51 5.00
CA ASP A 219 20.28 24.67 4.85
C ASP A 219 19.53 23.83 5.89
N LEU A 220 20.07 22.65 6.19
CA LEU A 220 19.51 21.69 7.14
C LEU A 220 20.45 21.44 8.30
N VAL A 221 19.89 21.42 9.50
CA VAL A 221 20.62 21.20 10.75
C VAL A 221 19.89 20.22 11.65
N LEU A 222 20.67 19.49 12.44
CA LEU A 222 20.19 18.81 13.63
C LEU A 222 20.20 19.84 14.77
N ALA A 223 19.13 19.90 15.55
CA ALA A 223 18.93 20.89 16.59
C ALA A 223 18.31 20.29 17.86
N GLU A 224 18.59 20.89 19.02
CA GLU A 224 17.93 20.58 20.28
C GLU A 224 16.49 21.13 20.27
N ALA A 225 15.52 20.31 20.64
CA ALA A 225 14.13 20.72 20.76
C ALA A 225 13.88 21.42 22.11
N THR A 226 14.28 22.68 22.22
CA THR A 226 14.04 23.50 23.42
C THR A 226 12.61 24.05 23.42
N GLY A 227 11.62 23.21 23.75
CA GLY A 227 10.25 23.61 24.12
C GLY A 227 9.38 24.30 23.04
N GLN A 228 9.88 24.52 21.82
CA GLN A 228 9.06 24.93 20.69
C GLN A 228 8.52 23.69 19.94
N PRO A 229 7.23 23.67 19.58
CA PRO A 229 6.63 22.56 18.86
C PRO A 229 7.35 22.33 17.51
N PRO A 230 7.43 21.07 17.02
CA PRO A 230 8.03 20.69 15.74
C PRO A 230 7.66 21.65 14.60
N GLY A 231 8.56 21.87 13.64
CA GLY A 231 8.29 22.70 12.46
C GLY A 231 7.01 22.27 11.73
N THR A 232 6.76 20.96 11.64
CA THR A 232 5.50 20.39 11.13
C THR A 232 4.29 20.69 11.99
N GLN A 233 4.41 20.68 13.32
CA GLN A 233 3.31 21.13 14.20
C GLN A 233 3.07 22.63 14.06
N VAL A 234 4.10 23.45 13.82
CA VAL A 234 3.94 24.89 13.56
C VAL A 234 3.28 25.12 12.20
N ALA A 235 3.68 24.39 11.16
CA ALA A 235 3.07 24.40 9.84
C ALA A 235 1.61 23.94 9.91
N ALA A 236 1.35 22.78 10.52
CA ALA A 236 0.00 22.25 10.78
C ALA A 236 -0.86 23.27 11.54
N ARG A 237 -0.35 23.88 12.62
CA ARG A 237 -1.08 24.91 13.37
C ARG A 237 -1.31 26.19 12.57
N ARG A 238 -0.38 26.61 11.70
CA ARG A 238 -0.59 27.75 10.77
C ARG A 238 -1.72 27.42 9.79
N LEU A 239 -1.79 26.19 9.31
CA LEU A 239 -2.84 25.71 8.40
C LEU A 239 -4.22 25.70 9.09
N VAL A 240 -4.30 25.16 10.30
CA VAL A 240 -5.53 25.19 11.13
C VAL A 240 -6.00 26.63 11.38
N ARG A 241 -5.08 27.59 11.59
CA ARG A 241 -5.40 29.01 11.77
C ARG A 241 -5.82 29.72 10.47
N ALA A 242 -5.20 29.42 9.34
CA ALA A 242 -5.57 29.98 8.04
C ALA A 242 -7.01 29.59 7.65
N ARG A 243 -7.44 28.38 8.03
CA ARG A 243 -8.81 27.87 7.81
C ARG A 243 -9.88 28.62 8.61
N ARG A 244 -9.61 29.02 9.86
CA ARG A 244 -10.58 29.76 10.70
C ARG A 244 -10.96 31.13 10.13
N ARG A 245 -10.19 31.71 9.20
CA ARG A 245 -10.48 33.01 8.58
C ARG A 245 -11.37 32.94 7.32
N ARG A 246 -11.76 31.76 6.81
CA ARG A 246 -12.44 31.62 5.51
C ARG A 246 -13.91 31.10 5.53
N ARG A 247 -14.66 31.21 6.63
CA ARG A 247 -16.13 30.99 6.61
C ARG A 247 -16.84 32.09 7.41
N PRO A 248 -17.76 32.86 6.79
CA PRO A 248 -19.09 32.33 6.44
C PRO A 248 -19.65 32.64 5.04
N VAL A 249 -18.97 33.40 4.17
CA VAL A 249 -19.61 33.97 2.96
C VAL A 249 -19.76 32.99 1.77
N ALA A 250 -18.87 32.01 1.61
CA ALA A 250 -18.87 31.12 0.43
C ALA A 250 -20.00 30.07 0.44
N VAL A 251 -20.46 29.63 1.62
CA VAL A 251 -21.53 28.62 1.76
C VAL A 251 -22.91 29.23 1.45
N VAL A 252 -23.08 30.53 1.66
CA VAL A 252 -24.34 31.24 1.37
C VAL A 252 -24.48 31.53 -0.13
N MET A 253 -23.38 31.77 -0.85
CA MET A 253 -23.44 32.14 -2.27
C MET A 253 -23.68 30.95 -3.22
N GLY A 254 -23.27 29.74 -2.83
CA GLY A 254 -23.50 28.51 -3.61
C GLY A 254 -24.95 28.03 -3.58
N ALA A 255 -25.65 28.25 -2.46
CA ALA A 255 -27.05 27.86 -2.30
C ALA A 255 -28.01 28.71 -3.15
N VAL A 256 -27.67 29.97 -3.45
CA VAL A 256 -28.56 30.89 -4.18
C VAL A 256 -28.56 30.64 -5.69
N ARG A 257 -27.50 30.03 -6.23
CA ARG A 257 -27.33 29.86 -7.69
C ARG A 257 -28.03 28.60 -8.26
N GLY A 258 -28.51 27.70 -7.39
CA GLY A 258 -29.19 26.46 -7.77
C GLY A 258 -30.71 26.57 -8.02
N PHE A 259 -31.34 27.70 -7.71
CA PHE A 259 -32.81 27.80 -7.66
C PHE A 259 -33.51 28.09 -9.00
N ALA A 260 -32.79 28.39 -10.08
CA ALA A 260 -33.41 28.75 -11.36
C ALA A 260 -33.26 27.61 -12.39
N THR A 261 -34.09 26.57 -12.28
CA THR A 261 -34.19 25.54 -13.33
C THR A 261 -35.43 25.71 -14.20
N ARG A 262 -35.26 25.44 -15.49
CA ARG A 262 -36.26 25.59 -16.58
C ARG A 262 -37.62 24.91 -16.31
N LYS A 263 -37.64 23.90 -15.42
CA LYS A 263 -38.84 23.14 -15.04
C LYS A 263 -39.82 23.97 -14.18
N ILE A 264 -39.32 24.83 -13.29
CA ILE A 264 -40.16 25.70 -12.46
C ILE A 264 -40.84 26.76 -13.33
N GLY A 265 -40.13 27.30 -14.33
CA GLY A 265 -40.69 28.27 -15.28
C GLY A 265 -41.85 27.72 -16.11
N VAL A 266 -41.79 26.45 -16.53
CA VAL A 266 -42.88 25.79 -17.28
C VAL A 266 -44.10 25.55 -16.39
N ALA A 267 -43.90 25.10 -15.16
CA ALA A 267 -45.00 24.87 -14.21
C ALA A 267 -45.73 26.17 -13.86
N VAL A 268 -45.00 27.27 -13.63
CA VAL A 268 -45.58 28.60 -13.37
C VAL A 268 -46.37 29.12 -14.57
N MET A 269 -45.85 28.97 -15.78
CA MET A 269 -46.55 29.38 -17.01
C MET A 269 -47.85 28.61 -17.24
N LEU A 270 -47.87 27.30 -16.92
CA LEU A 270 -49.06 26.47 -17.10
C LEU A 270 -50.16 26.84 -16.09
N VAL A 271 -49.80 27.14 -14.84
CA VAL A 271 -50.74 27.61 -13.81
C VAL A 271 -51.32 28.98 -14.18
N LEU A 272 -50.49 29.92 -14.65
CA LEU A 272 -50.94 31.24 -15.11
C LEU A 272 -51.90 31.15 -16.30
N ALA A 273 -51.65 30.23 -17.24
CA ALA A 273 -52.54 29.99 -18.37
C ALA A 273 -53.91 29.46 -17.92
N VAL A 274 -53.95 28.53 -16.95
CA VAL A 274 -55.20 27.99 -16.40
C VAL A 274 -56.00 29.07 -15.66
N ILE A 275 -55.33 29.90 -14.85
CA ILE A 275 -55.97 31.03 -14.15
C ILE A 275 -56.58 32.03 -15.15
N ALA A 276 -55.87 32.34 -16.24
CA ALA A 276 -56.37 33.24 -17.27
C ALA A 276 -57.59 32.67 -18.02
N VAL A 277 -57.61 31.36 -18.30
CA VAL A 277 -58.74 30.69 -18.95
C VAL A 277 -59.96 30.64 -18.04
N LEU A 278 -59.80 30.30 -16.76
CA LEU A 278 -60.90 30.29 -15.80
C LEU A 278 -61.45 31.72 -15.56
N GLY A 279 -60.57 32.72 -15.46
CA GLY A 279 -60.97 34.12 -15.30
C GLY A 279 -61.77 34.65 -16.50
N ALA A 280 -61.39 34.26 -17.71
CA ALA A 280 -62.13 34.59 -18.92
C ALA A 280 -63.50 33.89 -19.00
N LEU A 281 -63.60 32.63 -18.53
CA LEU A 281 -64.85 31.88 -18.47
C LEU A 281 -65.83 32.47 -17.46
N ILE A 282 -65.36 32.87 -16.26
CA ILE A 282 -66.19 33.50 -15.23
C ILE A 282 -66.68 34.88 -15.68
N SER A 283 -65.81 35.70 -16.30
CA SER A 283 -66.21 37.00 -16.86
C SER A 283 -67.31 36.87 -17.94
N ARG A 284 -67.32 35.78 -18.70
CA ARG A 284 -68.34 35.49 -19.71
C ARG A 284 -69.64 34.94 -19.11
N ALA A 285 -69.58 34.26 -17.98
CA ALA A 285 -70.72 33.60 -17.35
C ALA A 285 -71.54 34.52 -16.44
N GLU A 286 -70.89 35.48 -15.77
CA GLU A 286 -71.54 36.33 -14.74
C GLU A 286 -71.69 37.80 -15.16
N GLU A 287 -71.31 38.17 -16.40
CA GLU A 287 -71.34 39.56 -16.94
C GLU A 287 -70.62 40.62 -16.08
N VAL A 288 -69.69 40.19 -15.22
CA VAL A 288 -68.89 41.06 -14.35
C VAL A 288 -67.68 41.66 -15.08
N SER A 289 -67.20 42.79 -14.56
CA SER A 289 -66.04 43.47 -15.11
C SER A 289 -64.81 42.53 -15.12
N PRO A 290 -63.92 42.60 -16.13
CA PRO A 290 -62.80 41.65 -16.25
C PRO A 290 -61.87 41.62 -15.03
N LEU A 291 -61.77 42.75 -14.31
CA LEU A 291 -60.94 42.89 -13.11
C LEU A 291 -61.59 42.25 -11.88
N GLU A 292 -62.91 42.32 -11.79
CA GLU A 292 -63.72 41.71 -10.73
C GLU A 292 -63.85 40.19 -10.92
N ALA A 293 -64.01 39.74 -12.17
CA ALA A 293 -63.95 38.32 -12.52
C ALA A 293 -62.58 37.69 -12.21
N LEU A 294 -61.49 38.43 -12.43
CA LEU A 294 -60.14 38.01 -12.05
C LEU A 294 -59.98 37.90 -10.53
N TYR A 295 -60.53 38.85 -9.78
CA TYR A 295 -60.53 38.82 -8.31
C TYR A 295 -61.33 37.63 -7.75
N LEU A 296 -62.56 37.42 -8.24
CA LEU A 296 -63.40 36.27 -7.88
C LEU A 296 -62.66 34.96 -8.17
N THR A 297 -62.14 34.82 -9.39
CA THR A 297 -61.42 33.61 -9.81
C THR A 297 -60.21 33.34 -8.92
N LEU A 298 -59.40 34.36 -8.62
CA LEU A 298 -58.23 34.18 -7.76
C LEU A 298 -58.63 33.79 -6.34
N VAL A 299 -59.57 34.49 -5.71
CA VAL A 299 -59.91 34.23 -4.30
C VAL A 299 -60.61 32.88 -4.13
N THR A 300 -61.57 32.55 -5.01
CA THR A 300 -62.29 31.28 -4.97
C THR A 300 -61.39 30.10 -5.29
N THR A 301 -60.50 30.22 -6.29
CA THR A 301 -59.61 29.11 -6.69
C THR A 301 -58.47 28.90 -5.70
N LEU A 302 -57.90 29.98 -5.14
CA LEU A 302 -56.73 29.89 -4.26
C LEU A 302 -57.09 29.57 -2.80
N SER A 303 -58.23 30.05 -2.31
CA SER A 303 -58.60 29.93 -0.89
C SER A 303 -59.83 29.06 -0.64
N GLY A 304 -60.63 28.75 -1.67
CA GLY A 304 -61.94 28.09 -1.51
C GLY A 304 -62.94 28.88 -0.68
N ALA A 305 -62.65 30.17 -0.41
CA ALA A 305 -63.47 31.05 0.42
C ALA A 305 -64.38 31.92 -0.46
N ASP A 306 -65.54 32.29 0.07
CA ASP A 306 -66.50 33.15 -0.60
C ASP A 306 -65.92 34.58 -0.72
N PRO A 307 -65.74 35.13 -1.94
CA PRO A 307 -65.15 36.44 -2.12
C PRO A 307 -66.13 37.54 -1.73
N ASP A 308 -65.83 38.24 -0.63
CA ASP A 308 -66.60 39.39 -0.18
C ASP A 308 -66.26 40.64 -1.02
N THR A 309 -67.20 41.04 -1.88
CA THR A 309 -67.09 42.18 -2.80
C THR A 309 -67.33 43.53 -2.13
N GLY A 310 -67.78 43.56 -0.86
CA GLY A 310 -68.02 44.79 -0.09
C GLY A 310 -66.77 45.43 0.54
N LYS A 311 -65.60 44.78 0.44
CA LYS A 311 -64.35 45.28 1.05
C LYS A 311 -63.71 46.40 0.24
N ALA A 312 -63.01 47.30 0.94
CA ALA A 312 -62.18 48.32 0.31
C ALA A 312 -61.09 47.70 -0.60
N ALA A 313 -60.74 48.38 -1.69
CA ALA A 313 -59.90 47.84 -2.77
C ALA A 313 -58.49 47.43 -2.29
N ASP A 314 -57.96 48.11 -1.28
CA ASP A 314 -56.69 47.78 -0.62
C ASP A 314 -56.76 46.45 0.15
N ALA A 315 -57.87 46.17 0.83
CA ALA A 315 -58.11 44.91 1.53
C ALA A 315 -58.31 43.73 0.56
N GLN A 316 -58.95 43.97 -0.59
CA GLN A 316 -59.08 42.98 -1.66
C GLN A 316 -57.71 42.60 -2.24
N ILE A 317 -56.87 43.60 -2.52
CA ILE A 317 -55.50 43.40 -3.01
C ILE A 317 -54.65 42.64 -1.98
N MET A 318 -54.73 43.02 -0.71
CA MET A 318 -53.99 42.35 0.38
C MET A 318 -54.38 40.87 0.51
N GLN A 319 -55.67 40.56 0.38
CA GLN A 319 -56.19 39.19 0.45
C GLN A 319 -55.69 38.33 -0.71
N VAL A 320 -55.66 38.88 -1.93
CA VAL A 320 -55.09 38.20 -3.10
C VAL A 320 -53.59 37.94 -2.91
N VAL A 321 -52.83 38.94 -2.46
CA VAL A 321 -51.39 38.81 -2.23
C VAL A 321 -51.09 37.78 -1.13
N LEU A 322 -51.85 37.79 -0.04
CA LEU A 322 -51.69 36.84 1.07
C LEU A 322 -51.98 35.40 0.64
N ASN A 323 -53.03 35.19 -0.17
CA ASN A 323 -53.37 33.86 -0.69
C ASN A 323 -52.34 33.35 -1.70
N LEU A 324 -51.84 34.22 -2.58
CA LEU A 324 -50.75 33.87 -3.50
C LEU A 324 -49.45 33.53 -2.75
N ALA A 325 -49.12 34.29 -1.70
CA ALA A 325 -47.97 34.01 -0.85
C ALA A 325 -48.11 32.67 -0.12
N GLY A 326 -49.30 32.38 0.42
CA GLY A 326 -49.61 31.11 1.07
C GLY A 326 -49.51 29.91 0.11
N LEU A 327 -50.06 30.04 -1.11
CA LEU A 327 -49.97 28.98 -2.12
C LEU A 327 -48.53 28.75 -2.60
N ALA A 328 -47.73 29.81 -2.76
CA ALA A 328 -46.31 29.69 -3.15
C ALA A 328 -45.43 29.08 -2.05
N LEU A 329 -45.82 29.25 -0.78
CA LEU A 329 -45.09 28.73 0.37
C LEU A 329 -45.14 27.20 0.45
N ILE A 330 -46.26 26.57 0.05
CA ILE A 330 -46.43 25.11 0.13
C ILE A 330 -45.40 24.38 -0.76
N PRO A 331 -45.28 24.64 -2.09
CA PRO A 331 -44.24 24.04 -2.92
C PRO A 331 -42.83 24.37 -2.45
N LEU A 332 -42.59 25.55 -1.89
CA LEU A 332 -41.28 25.95 -1.37
C LEU A 332 -40.88 25.09 -0.16
N ILE A 333 -41.78 24.94 0.82
CA ILE A 333 -41.57 24.08 1.99
C ILE A 333 -41.45 22.62 1.54
N THR A 334 -42.33 22.14 0.64
CA THR A 334 -42.27 20.77 0.12
C THR A 334 -40.95 20.52 -0.62
N ALA A 335 -40.44 21.45 -1.43
CA ALA A 335 -39.15 21.32 -2.09
C ALA A 335 -38.01 21.20 -1.08
N VAL A 336 -37.98 22.08 -0.07
CA VAL A 336 -36.95 22.03 0.99
C VAL A 336 -36.99 20.72 1.77
N VAL A 337 -38.19 20.23 2.11
CA VAL A 337 -38.39 18.98 2.86
C VAL A 337 -38.07 17.76 2.00
N VAL A 338 -38.53 17.72 0.74
CA VAL A 338 -38.26 16.61 -0.18
C VAL A 338 -36.79 16.56 -0.54
N ASP A 339 -36.16 17.68 -0.90
CA ASP A 339 -34.71 17.74 -1.14
C ASP A 339 -33.94 17.39 0.12
N GLY A 340 -34.40 17.82 1.30
CA GLY A 340 -33.82 17.44 2.59
C GLY A 340 -33.89 15.94 2.86
N ILE A 341 -35.05 15.31 2.63
CA ILE A 341 -35.28 13.88 2.85
C ILE A 341 -34.55 13.03 1.79
N VAL A 342 -34.57 13.45 0.53
CA VAL A 342 -33.90 12.77 -0.58
C VAL A 342 -32.39 12.87 -0.42
N ASN A 343 -31.84 14.06 -0.10
CA ASN A 343 -30.41 14.20 0.19
C ASN A 343 -30.02 13.45 1.47
N ALA A 344 -30.85 13.42 2.50
CA ALA A 344 -30.58 12.62 3.70
C ALA A 344 -30.58 11.11 3.39
N ARG A 345 -31.52 10.62 2.57
CA ARG A 345 -31.58 9.21 2.16
C ARG A 345 -30.43 8.81 1.23
N LEU A 346 -30.04 9.68 0.29
CA LEU A 346 -28.84 9.47 -0.55
C LEU A 346 -27.55 9.52 0.27
N ALA A 347 -27.42 10.47 1.20
CA ALA A 347 -26.24 10.60 2.07
C ALA A 347 -26.04 9.36 2.94
N LEU A 348 -27.12 8.78 3.46
CA LEU A 348 -27.10 7.55 4.26
C LEU A 348 -26.81 6.29 3.43
N HIS A 349 -27.17 6.25 2.14
CA HIS A 349 -26.95 5.07 1.29
C HIS A 349 -25.63 5.06 0.52
N THR A 350 -24.92 6.20 0.40
CA THR A 350 -23.72 6.27 -0.46
C THR A 350 -22.48 6.87 0.19
N GLY A 351 -22.53 7.45 1.40
CA GLY A 351 -21.36 8.10 2.02
C GLY A 351 -20.76 9.25 1.18
N ARG A 352 -21.46 9.71 0.14
CA ARG A 352 -20.88 10.41 -1.02
C ARG A 352 -20.87 11.93 -0.94
N LEU A 353 -21.34 12.55 0.13
CA LEU A 353 -21.29 14.00 0.26
C LEU A 353 -20.64 14.38 1.59
N GLN A 354 -19.32 14.27 1.62
CA GLN A 354 -18.52 15.01 2.59
C GLN A 354 -18.62 16.51 2.21
N PRO A 355 -18.96 17.41 3.14
CA PRO A 355 -19.03 18.84 2.84
C PRO A 355 -17.64 19.30 2.37
N ALA A 356 -17.58 20.09 1.28
CA ALA A 356 -16.34 20.58 0.67
C ALA A 356 -15.29 20.96 1.74
N ARG A 357 -14.25 20.12 1.83
CA ARG A 357 -13.15 20.26 2.79
C ARG A 357 -12.03 21.06 2.11
N VAL A 358 -11.39 21.96 2.88
CA VAL A 358 -10.34 22.84 2.37
C VAL A 358 -9.16 22.75 3.32
N GLY A 359 -7.96 22.56 2.76
CA GLY A 359 -6.72 22.47 3.55
C GLY A 359 -6.57 21.17 4.34
N HIS A 360 -7.20 20.08 3.87
CA HIS A 360 -6.97 18.71 4.32
C HIS A 360 -5.92 18.01 3.45
N VAL A 361 -5.39 16.90 3.94
CA VAL A 361 -4.55 15.98 3.17
C VAL A 361 -5.40 14.78 2.75
N VAL A 362 -5.30 14.40 1.48
CA VAL A 362 -5.96 13.18 0.97
C VAL A 362 -4.91 12.06 0.97
N VAL A 363 -5.23 10.91 1.57
CA VAL A 363 -4.37 9.72 1.59
C VAL A 363 -5.03 8.60 0.79
N VAL A 364 -4.40 8.17 -0.29
CA VAL A 364 -4.84 7.08 -1.15
C VAL A 364 -4.11 5.80 -0.77
N GLY A 365 -4.89 4.75 -0.47
CA GLY A 365 -4.42 3.44 -0.04
C GLY A 365 -4.14 3.37 1.46
N LEU A 366 -5.06 2.82 2.24
CA LEU A 366 -4.93 2.51 3.67
C LEU A 366 -4.31 1.13 3.92
N GLY A 367 -3.29 0.80 3.14
CA GLY A 367 -2.38 -0.30 3.44
C GLY A 367 -1.41 0.05 4.56
N ASN A 368 -0.28 -0.65 4.65
CA ASN A 368 0.69 -0.47 5.73
C ASN A 368 1.19 0.98 5.86
N VAL A 369 1.60 1.59 4.74
CA VAL A 369 2.21 2.94 4.72
C VAL A 369 1.14 4.03 4.91
N GLY A 370 0.08 4.01 4.11
CA GLY A 370 -0.97 5.04 4.19
C GLY A 370 -1.66 5.09 5.55
N THR A 371 -1.81 3.95 6.24
CA THR A 371 -2.34 3.90 7.62
C THR A 371 -1.43 4.67 8.59
N ARG A 372 -0.10 4.48 8.50
CA ARG A 372 0.86 5.18 9.38
C ARG A 372 0.92 6.67 9.07
N VAL A 373 0.90 7.03 7.78
CA VAL A 373 0.86 8.43 7.33
C VAL A 373 -0.41 9.13 7.83
N MET A 374 -1.58 8.50 7.66
CA MET A 374 -2.86 9.00 8.16
C MET A 374 -2.80 9.24 9.68
N ALA A 375 -2.35 8.24 10.44
CA ALA A 375 -2.27 8.32 11.89
C ALA A 375 -1.39 9.50 12.36
N GLN A 376 -0.20 9.64 11.77
CA GLN A 376 0.74 10.69 12.10
C GLN A 376 0.24 12.09 11.69
N LEU A 377 -0.46 12.22 10.54
CA LEU A 377 -1.12 13.46 10.16
C LEU A 377 -2.21 13.87 11.17
N ARG A 378 -3.02 12.91 11.65
CA ARG A 378 -4.03 13.16 12.67
C ARG A 378 -3.41 13.53 14.02
N GLU A 379 -2.27 12.94 14.39
CA GLU A 379 -1.50 13.33 15.58
C GLU A 379 -1.05 14.80 15.51
N TYR A 380 -0.75 15.31 14.31
CA TYR A 380 -0.43 16.72 14.06
C TYR A 380 -1.67 17.63 13.90
N ASP A 381 -2.87 17.13 14.20
CA ASP A 381 -4.15 17.85 14.06
C ASP A 381 -4.43 18.30 12.60
N VAL A 382 -3.87 17.57 11.63
CA VAL A 382 -4.16 17.77 10.21
C VAL A 382 -5.42 16.99 9.86
N GLU A 383 -6.37 17.61 9.17
CA GLU A 383 -7.55 16.90 8.67
C GLU A 383 -7.14 15.96 7.54
N VAL A 384 -7.59 14.71 7.61
CA VAL A 384 -7.30 13.69 6.60
C VAL A 384 -8.58 13.18 6.00
N VAL A 385 -8.57 12.89 4.70
CA VAL A 385 -9.57 12.10 3.99
C VAL A 385 -8.85 10.91 3.37
N ALA A 386 -9.32 9.70 3.62
CA ALA A 386 -8.75 8.50 3.05
C ALA A 386 -9.54 8.04 1.83
N ILE A 387 -8.85 7.50 0.83
CA ILE A 387 -9.44 6.77 -0.31
C ILE A 387 -8.84 5.37 -0.32
N ASP A 388 -9.65 4.34 -0.48
CA ASP A 388 -9.18 2.98 -0.75
C ASP A 388 -10.13 2.26 -1.71
N LYS A 389 -9.65 1.28 -2.47
CA LYS A 389 -10.49 0.45 -3.35
C LYS A 389 -11.31 -0.53 -2.53
N GLU A 390 -10.74 -1.04 -1.43
CA GLU A 390 -11.40 -1.98 -0.55
C GLU A 390 -12.32 -1.24 0.44
N PRO A 391 -13.49 -1.80 0.80
CA PRO A 391 -14.34 -1.20 1.84
C PRO A 391 -13.77 -1.28 3.25
N GLU A 392 -13.01 -2.35 3.56
CA GLU A 392 -12.39 -2.57 4.86
C GLU A 392 -10.89 -2.86 4.69
N PRO A 393 -10.10 -1.87 4.23
CA PRO A 393 -8.65 -1.99 4.17
C PRO A 393 -8.06 -2.14 5.57
N ARG A 394 -6.81 -2.58 5.68
CA ARG A 394 -6.12 -2.79 6.96
C ARG A 394 -6.21 -1.60 7.91
N GLY A 395 -6.16 -0.38 7.38
CA GLY A 395 -6.26 0.87 8.14
C GLY A 395 -7.69 1.33 8.49
N ALA A 396 -8.75 0.66 8.03
CA ALA A 396 -10.13 1.13 8.17
C ALA A 396 -10.58 1.23 9.63
N ALA A 397 -10.23 0.24 10.47
CA ALA A 397 -10.52 0.30 11.90
C ALA A 397 -9.89 1.52 12.59
N LEU A 398 -8.63 1.83 12.25
CA LEU A 398 -7.94 3.01 12.77
C LEU A 398 -8.52 4.30 12.19
N ALA A 399 -8.90 4.31 10.91
CA ALA A 399 -9.56 5.46 10.28
C ALA A 399 -10.88 5.79 11.00
N ARG A 400 -11.70 4.77 11.30
CA ARG A 400 -12.93 4.90 12.09
C ARG A 400 -12.66 5.43 13.49
N GLN A 401 -11.65 4.90 14.17
CA GLN A 401 -11.25 5.35 15.52
C GLN A 401 -10.77 6.80 15.54
N LEU A 402 -10.07 7.25 14.49
CA LEU A 402 -9.55 8.62 14.36
C LEU A 402 -10.53 9.59 13.66
N GLU A 403 -11.77 9.14 13.41
CA GLU A 403 -12.83 9.88 12.72
C GLU A 403 -12.41 10.39 11.32
N VAL A 404 -11.56 9.63 10.64
CA VAL A 404 -11.11 9.91 9.28
C VAL A 404 -12.14 9.35 8.29
N PRO A 405 -12.71 10.18 7.39
CA PRO A 405 -13.55 9.70 6.31
C PRO A 405 -12.80 8.74 5.39
N LEU A 406 -13.39 7.58 5.12
CA LEU A 406 -12.91 6.63 4.12
C LEU A 406 -13.86 6.64 2.92
N ILE A 407 -13.35 7.00 1.75
CA ILE A 407 -14.05 6.90 0.48
C ILE A 407 -13.62 5.60 -0.19
N VAL A 408 -14.61 4.77 -0.50
CA VAL A 408 -14.38 3.49 -1.20
C VAL A 408 -14.49 3.75 -2.70
N GLY A 409 -13.39 3.57 -3.43
CA GLY A 409 -13.33 3.78 -4.87
C GLY A 409 -11.91 3.82 -5.42
N ASP A 410 -11.79 3.70 -6.75
CA ASP A 410 -10.51 3.82 -7.43
C ASP A 410 -10.08 5.29 -7.51
N ALA A 411 -8.89 5.61 -7.01
CA ALA A 411 -8.32 6.95 -7.03
C ALA A 411 -7.84 7.39 -8.43
N ALA A 412 -7.75 6.48 -9.40
CA ALA A 412 -7.55 6.84 -10.80
C ALA A 412 -8.80 7.52 -11.43
N LEU A 413 -9.98 7.33 -10.82
CA LEU A 413 -11.23 7.86 -11.35
C LEU A 413 -11.48 9.32 -10.88
N PRO A 414 -11.78 10.25 -11.80
CA PRO A 414 -12.03 11.66 -11.46
C PRO A 414 -13.15 11.86 -10.42
N GLU A 415 -14.19 11.04 -10.45
CA GLU A 415 -15.31 11.09 -9.50
C GLU A 415 -14.89 10.75 -8.07
N THR A 416 -13.94 9.83 -7.87
CA THR A 416 -13.41 9.47 -6.55
C THR A 416 -12.57 10.62 -5.99
N LEU A 417 -11.71 11.21 -6.82
CA LEU A 417 -10.89 12.37 -6.46
C LEU A 417 -11.77 13.60 -6.15
N ALA A 418 -12.85 13.79 -6.91
CA ALA A 418 -13.83 14.84 -6.65
C ALA A 418 -14.57 14.62 -5.31
N ALA A 419 -14.99 13.39 -5.02
CA ALA A 419 -15.63 13.04 -3.75
C ALA A 419 -14.70 13.31 -2.54
N ALA A 420 -13.39 13.15 -2.71
CA ALA A 420 -12.38 13.45 -1.70
C ALA A 420 -11.98 14.94 -1.63
N SER A 421 -12.63 15.81 -2.42
CA SER A 421 -12.31 17.25 -2.50
C SER A 421 -10.84 17.51 -2.84
N VAL A 422 -10.26 16.74 -3.76
CA VAL A 422 -8.84 16.85 -4.16
C VAL A 422 -8.52 18.22 -4.77
N ALA A 423 -9.48 18.87 -5.44
CA ALA A 423 -9.30 20.23 -5.96
C ALA A 423 -8.91 21.24 -4.86
N ASP A 424 -9.46 21.09 -3.66
CA ASP A 424 -9.27 22.00 -2.53
C ASP A 424 -8.31 21.46 -1.46
N CYS A 425 -7.72 20.28 -1.68
CA CYS A 425 -6.81 19.68 -0.72
C CYS A 425 -5.43 20.37 -0.77
N GLN A 426 -4.69 20.25 0.32
CA GLN A 426 -3.34 20.78 0.41
C GLN A 426 -2.34 19.87 -0.31
N ALA A 427 -2.49 18.57 -0.10
CA ALA A 427 -1.64 17.56 -0.67
C ALA A 427 -2.41 16.24 -0.85
N LEU A 428 -1.99 15.49 -1.86
CA LEU A 428 -2.40 14.12 -2.11
C LEU A 428 -1.22 13.20 -1.83
N VAL A 429 -1.38 12.26 -0.90
CA VAL A 429 -0.40 11.20 -0.64
C VAL A 429 -0.92 9.91 -1.24
N VAL A 430 -0.20 9.35 -2.20
CA VAL A 430 -0.59 8.12 -2.89
C VAL A 430 0.34 7.00 -2.46
N ALA A 431 -0.16 6.10 -1.61
CA ALA A 431 0.63 5.14 -0.85
C ALA A 431 0.20 3.67 -1.05
N SER A 432 -0.53 3.37 -2.12
CA SER A 432 -0.97 2.01 -2.44
C SER A 432 0.21 1.11 -2.84
N THR A 433 -0.03 -0.19 -2.94
CA THR A 433 0.96 -1.18 -3.35
C THR A 433 1.05 -1.40 -4.86
N ASP A 434 0.28 -0.68 -5.65
CA ASP A 434 0.30 -0.73 -7.11
C ASP A 434 0.91 0.56 -7.66
N ASP A 435 2.12 0.48 -8.21
CA ASP A 435 2.84 1.64 -8.75
C ASP A 435 2.15 2.24 -9.99
N VAL A 436 1.46 1.42 -10.78
CA VAL A 436 0.73 1.88 -11.96
C VAL A 436 -0.50 2.66 -11.51
N ALA A 437 -1.32 2.09 -10.64
CA ALA A 437 -2.48 2.78 -10.08
C ALA A 437 -2.07 4.05 -9.29
N ASN A 438 -0.92 4.00 -8.61
CA ASN A 438 -0.36 5.16 -7.93
C ASN A 438 -0.06 6.30 -8.91
N LEU A 439 0.59 6.00 -10.04
CA LEU A 439 0.91 6.96 -11.09
C LEU A 439 -0.34 7.52 -11.76
N GLU A 440 -1.32 6.66 -12.08
CA GLU A 440 -2.60 7.06 -12.67
C GLU A 440 -3.37 8.02 -11.75
N ALA A 441 -3.45 7.71 -10.44
CA ALA A 441 -4.08 8.59 -9.46
C ALA A 441 -3.35 9.93 -9.34
N ALA A 442 -2.01 9.93 -9.39
CA ALA A 442 -1.21 11.15 -9.37
C ALA A 442 -1.46 12.05 -10.60
N LEU A 443 -1.53 11.45 -11.80
CA LEU A 443 -1.82 12.14 -13.04
C LEU A 443 -3.25 12.71 -13.05
N ALA A 444 -4.25 11.90 -12.69
CA ALA A 444 -5.65 12.33 -12.60
C ALA A 444 -5.83 13.50 -11.60
N ALA A 445 -5.09 13.50 -10.50
CA ALA A 445 -5.12 14.59 -9.54
C ALA A 445 -4.47 15.89 -10.07
N ARG A 446 -3.41 15.77 -10.88
CA ARG A 446 -2.77 16.92 -11.56
C ARG A 446 -3.64 17.51 -12.65
N ASP A 447 -4.39 16.68 -13.37
CA ASP A 447 -5.38 17.14 -14.35
C ASP A 447 -6.49 17.95 -13.67
N LEU A 448 -6.89 17.56 -12.46
CA LEU A 448 -7.85 18.32 -11.66
C LEU A 448 -7.24 19.62 -11.11
N ARG A 449 -5.98 19.59 -10.68
CA ARG A 449 -5.26 20.75 -10.14
C ARG A 449 -3.75 20.67 -10.41
N ALA A 450 -3.31 21.48 -11.38
CA ALA A 450 -1.92 21.47 -11.86
C ALA A 450 -0.88 21.83 -10.77
N ASP A 451 -1.22 22.69 -9.80
CA ASP A 451 -0.32 23.11 -8.70
C ASP A 451 -0.41 22.22 -7.45
N LEU A 452 -1.22 21.16 -7.46
CA LEU A 452 -1.43 20.30 -6.31
C LEU A 452 -0.13 19.63 -5.88
N ARG A 453 0.16 19.62 -4.57
CA ARG A 453 1.28 18.83 -4.07
C ARG A 453 0.90 17.36 -4.05
N VAL A 454 1.57 16.55 -4.86
CA VAL A 454 1.41 15.10 -4.85
C VAL A 454 2.67 14.46 -4.27
N VAL A 455 2.48 13.54 -3.34
CA VAL A 455 3.52 12.69 -2.76
C VAL A 455 3.24 11.26 -3.18
N LEU A 456 4.13 10.70 -3.97
CA LEU A 456 3.92 9.41 -4.62
C LEU A 456 4.84 8.35 -3.98
N ARG A 457 4.26 7.21 -3.61
CA ARG A 457 5.02 6.01 -3.29
C ARG A 457 5.40 5.31 -4.59
N LEU A 458 6.70 5.06 -4.77
CA LEU A 458 7.23 4.22 -5.84
C LEU A 458 8.15 3.14 -5.25
N PHE A 459 8.09 1.92 -5.76
CA PHE A 459 8.91 0.82 -5.24
C PHE A 459 10.37 0.90 -5.70
N ASP A 460 10.62 1.43 -6.89
CA ASP A 460 11.95 1.53 -7.50
C ASP A 460 12.49 2.97 -7.49
N GLY A 461 13.69 3.15 -6.94
CA GLY A 461 14.37 4.44 -6.86
C GLY A 461 14.84 4.97 -8.22
N ASP A 462 15.25 4.08 -9.14
CA ASP A 462 15.74 4.46 -10.47
C ASP A 462 14.58 4.75 -11.44
N PHE A 463 13.41 4.14 -11.19
CA PHE A 463 12.16 4.48 -11.87
C PHE A 463 11.59 5.80 -11.31
N ALA A 464 11.66 5.99 -9.99
CA ALA A 464 11.22 7.22 -9.34
C ALA A 464 11.95 8.46 -9.87
N GLU A 465 13.26 8.37 -10.10
CA GLU A 465 14.06 9.45 -10.68
C GLU A 465 13.54 9.86 -12.06
N ARG A 466 13.32 8.89 -12.96
CA ARG A 466 12.83 9.17 -14.31
C ARG A 466 11.40 9.71 -14.32
N VAL A 467 10.54 9.22 -13.44
CA VAL A 467 9.14 9.67 -13.35
C VAL A 467 9.06 11.10 -12.82
N GLU A 468 9.87 11.45 -11.81
CA GLU A 468 9.94 12.82 -11.27
C GLU A 468 10.48 13.82 -12.31
N GLU A 469 11.56 13.47 -13.01
CA GLU A 469 12.17 14.31 -14.06
C GLU A 469 11.27 14.46 -15.30
N THR A 470 10.55 13.40 -15.69
CA THR A 470 9.75 13.40 -16.93
C THR A 470 8.39 14.06 -16.75
N PHE A 471 7.74 13.87 -15.59
CA PHE A 471 6.34 14.24 -15.41
C PHE A 471 6.10 15.35 -14.39
N ALA A 472 7.14 15.87 -13.71
CA ALA A 472 7.01 16.92 -12.68
C ALA A 472 5.93 16.61 -11.63
N LEU A 473 5.73 15.33 -11.30
CA LEU A 473 4.57 14.83 -10.54
C LEU A 473 4.65 15.11 -9.04
N GLY A 474 5.61 15.88 -8.55
CA GLY A 474 5.81 16.13 -7.12
C GLY A 474 6.85 15.19 -6.51
N VAL A 475 6.80 14.99 -5.20
CA VAL A 475 7.87 14.30 -4.44
C VAL A 475 7.64 12.79 -4.48
N SER A 476 8.57 12.02 -5.04
CA SER A 476 8.55 10.55 -4.98
C SER A 476 9.34 10.01 -3.79
N ARG A 477 8.85 8.95 -3.13
CA ARG A 477 9.49 8.29 -1.99
C ARG A 477 9.44 6.76 -2.10
N SER A 478 10.61 6.11 -1.98
CA SER A 478 10.71 4.66 -1.84
C SER A 478 10.72 4.25 -0.38
N VAL A 479 9.68 3.52 0.04
CA VAL A 479 9.53 2.98 1.41
C VAL A 479 10.71 2.07 1.76
N SER A 480 11.06 1.16 0.86
CA SER A 480 12.15 0.21 1.05
C SER A 480 13.51 0.91 1.20
N TYR A 481 13.77 1.96 0.42
CA TYR A 481 15.00 2.74 0.53
C TYR A 481 15.07 3.48 1.87
N LEU A 482 13.99 4.14 2.28
CA LEU A 482 13.92 4.89 3.53
C LEU A 482 14.05 3.98 4.77
N ALA A 483 13.50 2.77 4.70
CA ALA A 483 13.54 1.82 5.81
C ALA A 483 14.88 1.06 5.93
N ALA A 484 15.56 0.77 4.82
CA ALA A 484 16.75 -0.10 4.81
C ALA A 484 17.82 0.24 5.86
N PRO A 485 18.19 1.52 6.11
CA PRO A 485 19.18 1.88 7.13
C PRO A 485 18.85 1.38 8.54
N ALA A 486 17.57 1.43 8.94
CA ALA A 486 17.14 0.93 10.25
C ALA A 486 17.33 -0.60 10.34
N PHE A 487 16.96 -1.33 9.28
CA PHE A 487 17.16 -2.79 9.21
C PHE A 487 18.63 -3.19 9.21
N ILE A 488 19.49 -2.44 8.53
CA ILE A 488 20.94 -2.69 8.52
C ILE A 488 21.54 -2.40 9.90
N GLY A 489 21.13 -1.30 10.55
CA GLY A 489 21.56 -0.94 11.89
C GLY A 489 21.25 -2.05 12.89
N ALA A 490 19.98 -2.47 12.90
CA ALA A 490 19.49 -3.59 13.68
C ALA A 490 20.26 -4.89 13.41
N LEU A 491 20.58 -5.19 12.14
CA LEU A 491 21.24 -6.45 11.78
C LEU A 491 22.73 -6.48 12.16
N THR A 492 23.39 -5.33 12.16
CA THR A 492 24.85 -5.22 12.37
C THR A 492 25.24 -4.86 13.80
N GLU A 493 24.28 -4.89 14.75
CA GLU A 493 24.44 -4.45 16.14
C GLU A 493 24.99 -3.02 16.27
N ARG A 494 24.79 -2.21 15.23
CA ARG A 494 25.04 -0.78 15.34
C ARG A 494 23.86 -0.25 16.14
N ALA A 495 24.13 0.41 17.26
CA ALA A 495 23.08 1.11 18.00
C ALA A 495 22.66 2.35 17.20
N VAL A 496 22.01 2.13 16.06
CA VAL A 496 21.41 3.16 15.22
C VAL A 496 20.16 3.62 15.98
N ILE A 497 20.29 4.78 16.61
CA ILE A 497 19.23 5.43 17.39
C ILE A 497 18.09 5.82 16.47
N THR A 498 18.42 6.39 15.31
CA THR A 498 17.45 6.75 14.27
C THR A 498 18.16 6.92 12.94
N THR A 499 17.41 7.08 11.86
CA THR A 499 17.93 7.49 10.56
C THR A 499 17.26 8.79 10.15
N ILE A 500 18.07 9.79 9.83
CA ILE A 500 17.61 11.08 9.32
C ILE A 500 17.60 11.02 7.79
N PRO A 501 16.44 11.02 7.12
CA PRO A 501 16.40 11.15 5.67
C PRO A 501 16.64 12.61 5.27
N VAL A 502 17.57 12.82 4.34
CA VAL A 502 17.85 14.11 3.74
C VAL A 502 17.77 13.96 2.23
N ASP A 503 16.72 14.54 1.64
CA ASP A 503 16.40 14.36 0.24
C ASP A 503 16.33 12.86 -0.13
N ARG A 504 17.17 12.36 -1.05
CA ARG A 504 17.25 10.93 -1.42
C ARG A 504 18.27 10.14 -0.60
N HIS A 505 18.82 10.71 0.46
CA HIS A 505 19.89 10.08 1.25
C HIS A 505 19.45 9.80 2.68
N ALA A 506 20.11 8.84 3.33
CA ALA A 506 19.89 8.50 4.71
C ALA A 506 21.15 8.74 5.55
N LEU A 507 21.00 9.51 6.63
CA LEU A 507 22.03 9.80 7.63
C LEU A 507 21.70 9.05 8.93
N PRO A 508 22.26 7.85 9.16
CA PRO A 508 22.14 7.17 10.44
C PRO A 508 22.72 7.99 11.58
N VAL A 509 21.95 8.06 12.67
CA VAL A 509 22.41 8.51 13.98
C VAL A 509 22.71 7.26 14.78
N ALA A 510 23.97 7.06 15.19
CA ALA A 510 24.41 5.83 15.82
C ALA A 510 25.25 6.08 17.07
N GLU A 511 25.15 5.17 18.04
CA GLU A 511 26.04 5.09 19.19
C GLU A 511 27.07 3.96 18.97
N VAL A 512 28.35 4.32 18.94
CA VAL A 512 29.46 3.38 18.67
C VAL A 512 30.27 3.18 19.94
N PRO A 513 30.34 1.95 20.50
CA PRO A 513 31.26 1.64 21.60
C PRO A 513 32.70 1.62 21.16
N VAL A 514 33.58 2.15 22.00
CA VAL A 514 35.03 2.05 21.84
C VAL A 514 35.55 0.81 22.56
N ALA A 515 36.08 -0.15 21.82
CA ALA A 515 36.68 -1.34 22.41
C ALA A 515 38.08 -1.05 22.96
N ALA A 516 38.49 -1.82 23.97
CA ALA A 516 39.83 -1.73 24.52
C ALA A 516 40.89 -2.06 23.47
N GLY A 517 41.94 -1.22 23.38
CA GLY A 517 43.02 -1.37 22.42
C GLY A 517 42.65 -1.05 20.96
N SER A 518 41.46 -0.48 20.73
CA SER A 518 41.05 0.01 19.41
C SER A 518 41.90 1.20 18.94
N GLU A 519 41.88 1.52 17.65
CA GLU A 519 42.73 2.61 17.10
C GLU A 519 42.36 4.00 17.65
N LEU A 520 41.14 4.16 18.18
CA LEU A 520 40.67 5.38 18.83
C LEU A 520 40.88 5.38 20.36
N ASP A 521 41.25 4.26 20.97
CA ASP A 521 41.59 4.20 22.39
C ASP A 521 42.85 5.05 22.67
N GLY A 522 42.71 6.08 23.51
CA GLY A 522 43.78 7.03 23.81
C GLY A 522 43.96 8.17 22.78
N ARG A 523 43.07 8.29 21.78
CA ARG A 523 43.09 9.40 20.80
C ARG A 523 42.20 10.58 21.23
N PRO A 524 42.48 11.81 20.78
CA PRO A 524 41.58 12.95 20.98
C PRO A 524 40.28 12.82 20.15
N LEU A 525 39.21 13.49 20.61
CA LEU A 525 37.89 13.47 19.97
C LEU A 525 37.85 14.10 18.58
N ASP A 526 38.75 15.04 18.29
CA ASP A 526 38.84 15.72 16.99
C ASP A 526 39.03 14.74 15.82
N VAL A 527 39.75 13.64 16.03
CA VAL A 527 40.02 12.58 15.03
C VAL A 527 38.74 11.92 14.52
N VAL A 528 37.66 11.94 15.30
CA VAL A 528 36.38 11.31 14.95
C VAL A 528 35.64 12.09 13.85
N ASN A 529 35.75 13.42 13.85
CA ASN A 529 35.03 14.27 12.91
C ASN A 529 35.69 14.22 11.52
N ARG A 530 34.91 13.84 10.50
CA ARG A 530 35.35 13.83 9.10
C ARG A 530 34.32 14.50 8.22
N ASP A 531 34.73 15.57 7.57
CA ASP A 531 33.87 16.34 6.68
C ASP A 531 33.28 15.45 5.59
N GLY A 532 31.99 15.63 5.32
CA GLY A 532 31.24 14.83 4.36
C GLY A 532 31.02 13.36 4.75
N GLN A 533 31.43 12.92 5.95
CA GLN A 533 31.37 11.50 6.35
C GLN A 533 30.79 11.26 7.74
N VAL A 534 31.30 11.88 8.80
CA VAL A 534 30.85 11.61 10.17
C VAL A 534 31.04 12.83 11.06
N ARG A 535 30.02 13.09 11.89
CA ARG A 535 29.99 14.16 12.89
C ARG A 535 29.67 13.58 14.26
N LEU A 536 30.54 13.86 15.24
CA LEU A 536 30.32 13.54 16.65
C LEU A 536 29.33 14.54 17.26
N ILE A 537 28.28 14.05 17.91
CA ILE A 537 27.26 14.87 18.57
C ILE A 537 27.22 14.68 20.10
N ALA A 538 27.68 13.53 20.60
CA ALA A 538 27.81 13.29 22.04
C ALA A 538 28.85 12.21 22.36
N ARG A 539 29.35 12.23 23.59
CA ARG A 539 30.16 11.16 24.20
C ARG A 539 29.55 10.76 25.53
N THR A 540 29.38 9.46 25.76
CA THR A 540 29.11 8.92 27.10
C THR A 540 30.36 8.20 27.61
N PRO A 541 30.97 8.66 28.71
CA PRO A 541 32.11 7.98 29.32
C PRO A 541 31.76 6.56 29.81
N ALA A 542 32.78 5.69 29.86
CA ALA A 542 32.67 4.37 30.48
C ALA A 542 32.07 4.45 31.91
N GLY A 543 30.98 3.72 32.17
CA GLY A 543 30.25 3.75 33.44
C GLY A 543 28.96 4.58 33.45
N GLY A 544 28.65 5.31 32.36
CA GLY A 544 27.31 5.88 32.14
C GLY A 544 26.94 7.08 33.00
N VAL A 545 27.90 7.71 33.69
CA VAL A 545 27.65 8.74 34.72
C VAL A 545 26.97 10.00 34.17
N LYS A 546 27.42 10.53 33.03
CA LYS A 546 26.81 11.70 32.37
C LYS A 546 27.20 11.76 30.89
N THR A 547 26.22 11.92 30.01
CA THR A 547 26.47 12.20 28.58
C THR A 547 26.98 13.62 28.40
N ILE A 548 28.09 13.78 27.68
CA ILE A 548 28.67 15.06 27.28
C ILE A 548 28.18 15.35 25.86
N TRP A 549 27.42 16.41 25.71
CA TRP A 549 26.76 16.81 24.46
C TRP A 549 27.59 17.84 23.68
N TRP A 550 27.30 18.04 22.40
CA TRP A 550 28.03 18.93 21.47
C TRP A 550 28.46 20.30 22.03
N LYS A 551 27.68 20.91 22.93
CA LYS A 551 28.01 22.18 23.60
C LYS A 551 29.23 22.08 24.53
N ASP A 552 29.38 20.93 25.18
CA ASP A 552 30.37 20.67 26.22
C ASP A 552 31.50 19.74 25.72
N LEU A 553 31.47 19.34 24.44
CA LEU A 553 32.52 18.53 23.83
C LEU A 553 33.75 19.41 23.55
N ASP A 554 34.84 19.16 24.29
CA ASP A 554 36.15 19.72 23.97
C ASP A 554 36.89 18.77 23.00
N PRO A 555 37.27 19.21 21.78
CA PRO A 555 37.97 18.38 20.80
C PRO A 555 39.27 17.75 21.32
N ARG A 556 39.89 18.32 22.35
CA ARG A 556 41.14 17.84 22.96
C ARG A 556 40.92 16.70 23.96
N GLN A 557 39.68 16.42 24.37
CA GLN A 557 39.41 15.33 25.29
C GLN A 557 39.77 13.99 24.67
N VAL A 558 40.37 13.12 25.49
CA VAL A 558 40.82 11.80 25.09
C VAL A 558 39.69 10.79 25.20
N ILE A 559 39.55 9.94 24.18
CA ILE A 559 38.65 8.80 24.10
C ILE A 559 39.26 7.63 24.88
N PHE A 560 38.46 6.95 25.70
CA PHE A 560 38.88 5.75 26.42
C PHE A 560 38.06 4.53 26.03
N ALA A 561 38.66 3.36 26.15
CA ALA A 561 37.95 2.09 26.12
C ALA A 561 36.69 2.10 27.01
N GLY A 562 35.57 1.63 26.47
CA GLY A 562 34.27 1.62 27.14
C GLY A 562 33.43 2.88 26.92
N ASP A 563 34.00 3.94 26.34
CA ASP A 563 33.23 5.11 25.92
C ASP A 563 32.23 4.75 24.81
N ARG A 564 31.14 5.52 24.74
CA ARG A 564 30.13 5.43 23.68
C ARG A 564 30.08 6.76 22.93
N LEU A 565 30.36 6.73 21.63
CA LEU A 565 30.36 7.90 20.76
C LEU A 565 29.03 7.98 20.01
N THR A 566 28.23 9.02 20.24
CA THR A 566 27.01 9.27 19.45
C THR A 566 27.37 10.16 18.25
N VAL A 567 27.08 9.67 17.05
CA VAL A 567 27.44 10.33 15.78
C VAL A 567 26.26 10.42 14.82
N VAL A 568 26.27 11.44 13.97
CA VAL A 568 25.52 11.48 12.71
C VAL A 568 26.50 11.19 11.59
N ALA A 569 26.24 10.18 10.78
CA ALA A 569 27.21 9.73 9.80
C ALA A 569 26.55 9.38 8.46
N ARG A 570 27.28 9.59 7.37
CA ARG A 570 27.04 8.83 6.14
C ARG A 570 27.52 7.40 6.36
N ARG A 571 27.00 6.47 5.58
CA ARG A 571 27.34 5.05 5.67
C ARG A 571 28.84 4.75 5.67
N ARG A 572 29.60 5.35 4.74
CA ARG A 572 31.08 5.21 4.70
C ARG A 572 31.77 5.71 5.98
N GLY A 573 31.27 6.81 6.55
CA GLY A 573 31.79 7.36 7.80
C GLY A 573 31.50 6.46 8.99
N LEU A 574 30.30 5.88 9.06
CA LEU A 574 29.92 4.94 10.11
C LEU A 574 30.72 3.64 10.03
N ASP A 575 30.94 3.11 8.83
CA ASP A 575 31.76 1.92 8.59
C ASP A 575 33.22 2.16 9.02
N TRP A 576 33.77 3.32 8.67
CA TRP A 576 35.08 3.75 9.12
C TRP A 576 35.15 3.83 10.65
N LEU A 577 34.23 4.56 11.30
CA LEU A 577 34.24 4.74 12.74
C LEU A 577 34.12 3.40 13.50
N THR A 578 33.25 2.51 13.02
CA THR A 578 33.05 1.20 13.63
C THR A 578 34.32 0.36 13.59
N ARG A 579 35.09 0.40 12.49
CA ARG A 579 36.40 -0.27 12.41
C ARG A 579 37.42 0.31 13.37
N GLN A 580 37.47 1.63 13.48
CA GLN A 580 38.42 2.34 14.33
C GLN A 580 38.15 2.11 15.82
N CYS A 581 36.90 1.85 16.18
CA CYS A 581 36.47 1.49 17.53
C CYS A 581 36.52 -0.02 17.81
N ALA A 582 36.77 -0.87 16.80
CA ALA A 582 36.83 -2.32 16.97
C ALA A 582 38.15 -2.76 17.63
N PRO A 583 38.18 -3.88 18.35
CA PRO A 583 39.42 -4.42 18.90
C PRO A 583 40.40 -4.77 17.76
N PRO A 584 41.72 -4.68 18.01
CA PRO A 584 42.73 -4.95 17.00
C PRO A 584 42.61 -6.39 16.52
N ALA A 585 42.63 -6.61 15.21
CA ALA A 585 42.54 -7.95 14.63
C ALA A 585 43.66 -8.83 15.20
N PRO A 586 43.39 -10.09 15.57
CA PRO A 586 44.43 -11.00 16.05
C PRO A 586 45.52 -11.10 14.97
N GLY A 587 46.73 -10.72 15.34
CA GLY A 587 47.86 -10.62 14.41
C GLY A 587 48.02 -11.91 13.63
N LYS A 588 48.19 -11.79 12.30
CA LYS A 588 48.62 -12.91 11.47
C LYS A 588 49.88 -13.49 12.10
N VAL A 589 49.78 -14.70 12.65
CA VAL A 589 50.96 -15.47 13.05
C VAL A 589 51.72 -15.75 11.75
N THR A 590 52.80 -15.01 11.54
CA THR A 590 53.74 -15.23 10.45
C THR A 590 54.44 -16.56 10.71
N LEU A 591 53.91 -17.64 10.14
CA LEU A 591 54.66 -18.91 10.09
C LEU A 591 55.86 -18.72 9.16
N PRO A 592 57.06 -19.19 9.54
CA PRO A 592 58.26 -19.07 8.72
C PRO A 592 58.12 -19.87 7.41
N PRO A 593 58.78 -19.44 6.32
CA PRO A 593 58.58 -20.01 4.99
C PRO A 593 59.15 -21.43 4.88
N GLY A 594 58.29 -22.44 4.96
CA GLY A 594 58.59 -23.84 4.65
C GLY A 594 58.25 -24.18 3.20
N HIS A 595 59.22 -24.76 2.50
CA HIS A 595 59.24 -25.06 1.07
C HIS A 595 58.06 -25.91 0.58
N VAL A 596 57.42 -25.49 -0.53
CA VAL A 596 56.67 -26.40 -1.41
C VAL A 596 57.02 -26.07 -2.85
N GLY A 597 57.56 -27.08 -3.54
CA GLY A 597 58.14 -26.98 -4.87
C GLY A 597 57.13 -26.62 -5.96
N SER A 598 57.62 -25.83 -6.91
CA SER A 598 56.96 -25.48 -8.16
C SER A 598 56.79 -26.71 -9.06
N VAL A 599 55.57 -27.03 -9.44
CA VAL A 599 55.29 -27.84 -10.64
C VAL A 599 54.46 -27.00 -11.59
N SER A 600 55.13 -26.48 -12.61
CA SER A 600 54.54 -25.78 -13.75
C SER A 600 53.89 -26.79 -14.69
N ARG A 601 52.66 -26.52 -15.13
CA ARG A 601 52.07 -27.13 -16.35
C ARG A 601 51.12 -26.15 -17.05
N PRO A 602 50.93 -26.30 -18.37
CA PRO A 602 50.87 -25.17 -19.30
C PRO A 602 49.43 -24.81 -19.72
N VAL A 603 49.28 -23.56 -20.16
CA VAL A 603 48.10 -23.00 -20.83
C VAL A 603 48.05 -23.50 -22.29
N PRO A 604 46.90 -23.99 -22.79
CA PRO A 604 46.66 -24.10 -24.22
C PRO A 604 45.84 -22.92 -24.75
N THR A 605 46.29 -22.39 -25.88
CA THR A 605 45.65 -21.44 -26.78
C THR A 605 44.36 -21.98 -27.42
N PRO A 606 43.41 -21.11 -27.82
CA PRO A 606 42.17 -21.53 -28.49
C PRO A 606 42.37 -21.67 -30.00
N SER A 607 41.85 -22.75 -30.58
CA SER A 607 41.64 -22.91 -32.02
C SER A 607 40.36 -23.70 -32.23
N GLY A 608 39.51 -23.26 -33.15
CA GLY A 608 38.36 -24.03 -33.63
C GLY A 608 37.10 -23.18 -33.85
N ALA A 609 36.98 -22.62 -35.05
CA ALA A 609 35.73 -22.11 -35.61
C ALA A 609 34.74 -23.26 -35.90
N VAL A 610 33.48 -22.89 -36.23
CA VAL A 610 32.42 -23.58 -37.04
C VAL A 610 31.04 -23.43 -36.36
N PRO A 611 29.90 -23.25 -37.07
CA PRO A 611 29.57 -22.37 -38.21
C PRO A 611 28.27 -21.56 -37.95
N ALA A 612 27.87 -20.73 -38.91
CA ALA A 612 26.59 -20.01 -38.91
C ALA A 612 25.49 -20.71 -39.73
N ALA A 613 24.24 -20.40 -39.38
CA ALA A 613 22.97 -20.41 -40.16
C ALA A 613 21.85 -21.33 -39.58
N PRO A 614 20.54 -21.06 -39.83
CA PRO A 614 19.95 -19.99 -40.63
C PRO A 614 18.83 -19.18 -39.94
N ALA A 615 18.47 -18.05 -40.57
CA ALA A 615 17.27 -17.27 -40.29
C ALA A 615 16.02 -17.97 -40.84
N VAL A 616 14.91 -17.95 -40.09
CA VAL A 616 13.60 -18.42 -40.55
C VAL A 616 12.53 -17.36 -40.26
N GLY A 617 12.01 -16.79 -41.35
CA GLY A 617 10.58 -16.63 -41.64
C GLY A 617 9.67 -15.91 -40.64
N ARG A 618 9.37 -14.64 -40.92
CA ARG A 618 8.12 -13.98 -40.53
C ARG A 618 6.96 -14.57 -41.34
N GLN A 619 5.87 -14.96 -40.66
CA GLN A 619 4.54 -15.13 -41.23
C GLN A 619 3.45 -14.73 -40.20
N PRO A 620 2.22 -14.41 -40.64
CA PRO A 620 1.47 -13.25 -40.18
C PRO A 620 0.40 -13.58 -39.12
N SER A 621 0.05 -12.56 -38.34
CA SER A 621 -1.02 -12.57 -37.34
C SER A 621 -2.41 -12.76 -37.97
N PRO A 622 -3.28 -13.64 -37.44
CA PRO A 622 -4.71 -13.64 -37.76
C PRO A 622 -5.49 -12.60 -36.92
N PRO A 623 -6.73 -12.27 -37.31
CA PRO A 623 -7.41 -11.05 -36.89
C PRO A 623 -7.93 -11.11 -35.46
N THR A 624 -7.80 -9.98 -34.77
CA THR A 624 -8.42 -9.67 -33.47
C THR A 624 -9.94 -9.66 -33.59
N ALA A 625 -10.59 -10.66 -33.02
CA ALA A 625 -11.97 -10.55 -32.56
C ALA A 625 -11.95 -10.09 -31.10
N SER A 626 -12.49 -8.92 -30.81
CA SER A 626 -12.73 -8.45 -29.44
C SER A 626 -13.76 -9.34 -28.75
N PRO A 627 -13.53 -9.77 -27.49
CA PRO A 627 -14.62 -10.23 -26.65
C PRO A 627 -14.83 -9.34 -25.41
N ALA A 628 -16.10 -9.29 -25.02
CA ALA A 628 -16.64 -9.04 -23.70
C ALA A 628 -16.63 -7.59 -23.17
N SER A 629 -17.71 -6.87 -23.52
CA SER A 629 -18.34 -5.88 -22.65
C SER A 629 -18.69 -6.52 -21.30
N THR A 630 -18.19 -5.93 -20.22
CA THR A 630 -18.48 -6.30 -18.84
C THR A 630 -19.92 -6.01 -18.47
N ASP A 631 -20.51 -6.95 -17.73
CA ASP A 631 -21.89 -7.03 -17.29
C ASP A 631 -22.32 -5.80 -16.45
N GLN A 632 -23.14 -4.91 -17.03
CA GLN A 632 -23.70 -3.72 -16.38
C GLN A 632 -25.24 -3.72 -16.38
N SER A 633 -25.90 -4.88 -16.49
CA SER A 633 -27.35 -4.95 -16.38
C SER A 633 -27.80 -5.12 -14.93
N SER A 634 -28.70 -4.26 -14.45
CA SER A 634 -29.36 -4.37 -13.15
C SER A 634 -30.52 -5.39 -13.13
N ASN A 635 -30.86 -6.02 -14.27
CA ASN A 635 -32.02 -6.90 -14.43
C ASN A 635 -31.61 -8.40 -14.32
N PRO A 636 -32.12 -9.17 -13.33
CA PRO A 636 -31.72 -10.56 -13.11
C PRO A 636 -32.03 -11.52 -14.28
N ASN A 637 -33.07 -11.24 -15.09
CA ASN A 637 -33.37 -12.06 -16.26
C ASN A 637 -32.38 -11.85 -17.43
N GLU A 638 -31.87 -10.63 -17.59
CA GLU A 638 -30.82 -10.33 -18.57
C GLU A 638 -29.50 -10.99 -18.18
N ARG A 639 -29.11 -10.90 -16.90
CA ARG A 639 -27.92 -11.60 -16.39
C ARG A 639 -27.98 -13.11 -16.57
N ARG A 640 -29.12 -13.75 -16.28
CA ARG A 640 -29.36 -15.17 -16.58
C ARG A 640 -29.18 -15.52 -18.05
N THR A 641 -29.60 -14.63 -18.95
CA THR A 641 -29.44 -14.84 -20.40
C THR A 641 -27.96 -14.72 -20.81
N VAL A 642 -27.21 -13.77 -20.23
CA VAL A 642 -25.77 -13.63 -20.45
C VAL A 642 -25.01 -14.86 -19.93
N THR A 643 -25.29 -15.30 -18.71
CA THR A 643 -24.65 -16.48 -18.10
C THR A 643 -24.94 -17.75 -18.91
N ARG A 644 -26.17 -17.93 -19.40
CA ARG A 644 -26.54 -19.05 -20.29
C ARG A 644 -25.72 -19.05 -21.58
N ASN A 645 -25.61 -17.89 -22.24
CA ASN A 645 -24.86 -17.76 -23.49
C ASN A 645 -23.37 -18.08 -23.29
N ARG A 646 -22.79 -17.68 -22.15
CA ARG A 646 -21.38 -17.96 -21.82
C ARG A 646 -21.13 -19.45 -21.57
N LEU A 647 -22.03 -20.11 -20.85
CA LEU A 647 -21.94 -21.56 -20.62
C LEU A 647 -22.07 -22.34 -21.95
N THR A 648 -23.01 -21.97 -22.80
CA THR A 648 -23.15 -22.60 -24.13
C THR A 648 -21.92 -22.34 -25.00
N ALA A 649 -21.35 -21.13 -24.99
CA ALA A 649 -20.12 -20.83 -25.73
C ALA A 649 -18.89 -21.61 -25.22
N ALA A 650 -18.85 -21.95 -23.93
CA ALA A 650 -17.83 -22.80 -23.34
C ALA A 650 -18.04 -24.31 -23.64
N GLY A 651 -19.18 -24.68 -24.22
CA GLY A 651 -19.51 -26.06 -24.61
C GLY A 651 -20.50 -26.79 -23.69
N PHE A 652 -21.05 -26.14 -22.66
CA PHE A 652 -22.05 -26.77 -21.79
C PHE A 652 -23.43 -26.87 -22.48
N GLU A 653 -24.09 -28.03 -22.35
CA GLU A 653 -25.49 -28.18 -22.72
C GLU A 653 -26.38 -27.67 -21.56
N VAL A 654 -26.96 -26.48 -21.70
CA VAL A 654 -27.77 -25.86 -20.64
C VAL A 654 -29.21 -26.38 -20.69
N LEU A 655 -29.57 -27.26 -19.76
CA LEU A 655 -30.86 -27.94 -19.69
C LEU A 655 -31.96 -27.03 -19.11
N GLU A 656 -31.71 -26.44 -17.93
CA GLU A 656 -32.70 -25.64 -17.20
C GLU A 656 -32.03 -24.57 -16.32
N VAL A 657 -32.74 -23.49 -16.01
CA VAL A 657 -32.33 -22.50 -15.00
C VAL A 657 -33.20 -22.71 -13.77
N LEU A 658 -32.61 -23.19 -12.67
CA LEU A 658 -33.31 -23.39 -11.41
C LEU A 658 -33.34 -22.06 -10.65
N GLY A 659 -34.55 -21.57 -10.38
CA GLY A 659 -34.76 -20.43 -9.46
C GLY A 659 -34.42 -20.80 -8.01
N LYS A 660 -34.51 -19.85 -7.08
CA LYS A 660 -34.31 -20.10 -5.64
C LYS A 660 -35.22 -21.25 -5.16
N THR A 661 -34.65 -22.43 -4.96
CA THR A 661 -35.30 -23.58 -4.36
C THR A 661 -34.86 -23.68 -2.89
N ALA A 662 -35.82 -23.86 -1.97
CA ALA A 662 -35.57 -23.87 -0.52
C ALA A 662 -34.73 -25.07 -0.02
N VAL A 663 -34.24 -25.94 -0.90
CA VAL A 663 -33.64 -27.24 -0.57
C VAL A 663 -32.15 -27.30 -0.94
N LEU A 664 -31.67 -26.42 -1.82
CA LEU A 664 -30.26 -26.40 -2.24
C LEU A 664 -29.50 -25.24 -1.58
N PRO A 665 -28.20 -25.41 -1.27
CA PRO A 665 -27.35 -24.31 -0.81
C PRO A 665 -27.38 -23.12 -1.79
N SER A 666 -27.31 -21.89 -1.26
CA SER A 666 -27.18 -20.69 -2.10
C SER A 666 -25.85 -20.68 -2.86
N GLU A 667 -25.78 -19.96 -3.99
CA GLU A 667 -24.54 -19.87 -4.76
C GLU A 667 -23.39 -19.33 -3.91
N TYR A 668 -23.65 -18.30 -3.08
CA TYR A 668 -22.65 -17.75 -2.17
C TYR A 668 -22.15 -18.77 -1.14
N ALA A 669 -23.04 -19.61 -0.60
CA ALA A 669 -22.65 -20.66 0.34
C ALA A 669 -21.76 -21.73 -0.33
N ALA A 670 -22.02 -22.05 -1.60
CA ALA A 670 -21.17 -22.95 -2.38
C ALA A 670 -19.81 -22.31 -2.74
N TRP A 671 -19.78 -21.00 -2.99
CA TRP A 671 -18.55 -20.26 -3.24
C TRP A 671 -17.66 -20.12 -2.00
N LYS A 672 -18.25 -19.87 -0.82
CA LYS A 672 -17.52 -19.61 0.44
C LYS A 672 -16.33 -20.56 0.71
N PRO A 673 -16.44 -21.89 0.60
CA PRO A 673 -15.30 -22.78 0.81
C PRO A 673 -14.23 -22.71 -0.30
N VAL A 674 -14.60 -22.31 -1.52
CA VAL A 674 -13.70 -22.18 -2.68
C VAL A 674 -12.88 -20.88 -2.61
N ILE A 675 -13.49 -19.78 -2.16
CA ILE A 675 -12.87 -18.44 -2.13
C ILE A 675 -12.45 -17.96 -0.72
N SER A 676 -12.48 -18.84 0.29
CA SER A 676 -12.03 -18.47 1.63
C SER A 676 -10.51 -18.31 1.70
N ALA A 677 -10.02 -17.43 2.58
CA ALA A 677 -8.59 -17.29 2.86
C ALA A 677 -7.91 -18.58 3.40
N LEU A 678 -8.71 -19.59 3.79
CA LEU A 678 -8.26 -20.90 4.26
C LEU A 678 -8.43 -22.00 3.19
N ALA A 679 -8.97 -21.68 2.01
CA ALA A 679 -9.16 -22.61 0.93
C ALA A 679 -7.81 -23.18 0.48
N ARG A 680 -7.78 -24.50 0.24
CA ARG A 680 -6.61 -25.19 -0.29
C ARG A 680 -6.99 -25.86 -1.60
N PRO A 681 -6.21 -25.70 -2.68
CA PRO A 681 -6.50 -26.38 -3.92
C PRO A 681 -6.29 -27.89 -3.75
N ASP A 682 -7.25 -28.69 -4.22
CA ASP A 682 -7.02 -30.11 -4.48
C ASP A 682 -6.04 -30.27 -5.65
N TRP A 683 -6.03 -29.28 -6.56
CA TRP A 683 -5.09 -29.21 -7.66
C TRP A 683 -4.88 -27.76 -8.13
N SER A 684 -3.65 -27.39 -8.51
CA SER A 684 -3.35 -26.07 -9.08
C SER A 684 -2.36 -26.14 -10.25
N VAL A 685 -2.43 -25.14 -11.11
CA VAL A 685 -1.46 -24.91 -12.20
C VAL A 685 -1.11 -23.44 -12.29
N ASN A 686 0.12 -23.16 -12.70
CA ASN A 686 0.54 -21.79 -12.97
C ASN A 686 -0.26 -21.21 -14.15
N ARG A 687 -0.84 -20.02 -13.96
CA ARG A 687 -1.67 -19.37 -14.98
C ARG A 687 -0.91 -19.04 -16.28
N THR A 688 0.41 -18.90 -16.22
CA THR A 688 1.23 -18.59 -17.40
C THR A 688 1.74 -19.83 -18.15
N ALA A 689 1.28 -21.04 -17.81
CA ALA A 689 1.58 -22.21 -18.61
C ALA A 689 0.81 -22.15 -19.94
N ASP A 690 1.47 -22.49 -21.05
CA ASP A 690 0.89 -22.39 -22.40
C ASP A 690 -0.42 -23.18 -22.57
N ASP A 691 -0.64 -24.22 -21.75
CA ASP A 691 -1.86 -25.04 -21.72
C ASP A 691 -2.60 -24.99 -20.36
N ALA A 692 -2.42 -23.94 -19.55
CA ALA A 692 -2.96 -23.84 -18.20
C ALA A 692 -4.47 -24.11 -18.12
N VAL A 693 -5.26 -23.47 -18.97
CA VAL A 693 -6.72 -23.62 -18.98
C VAL A 693 -7.14 -25.02 -19.44
N GLN A 694 -6.43 -25.61 -20.39
CA GLN A 694 -6.66 -26.99 -20.82
C GLN A 694 -6.27 -27.99 -19.73
N GLN A 695 -5.25 -27.70 -18.92
CA GLN A 695 -4.92 -28.53 -17.76
C GLN A 695 -6.00 -28.42 -16.67
N VAL A 696 -6.51 -27.21 -16.40
CA VAL A 696 -7.61 -26.99 -15.46
C VAL A 696 -8.86 -27.74 -15.91
N GLU A 697 -9.22 -27.69 -17.20
CA GLU A 697 -10.37 -28.42 -17.73
C GLU A 697 -10.28 -29.92 -17.47
N ARG A 698 -9.13 -30.53 -17.79
CA ARG A 698 -8.91 -31.96 -17.59
C ARG A 698 -9.02 -32.35 -16.12
N GLN A 699 -8.44 -31.55 -15.23
CA GLN A 699 -8.36 -31.87 -13.81
C GLN A 699 -9.68 -31.58 -13.09
N TRP A 700 -10.32 -30.45 -13.40
CA TRP A 700 -11.64 -30.14 -12.90
C TRP A 700 -12.66 -31.19 -13.32
N ARG A 701 -12.69 -31.57 -14.61
CA ARG A 701 -13.61 -32.61 -15.10
C ARG A 701 -13.40 -33.94 -14.39
N ARG A 702 -12.14 -34.37 -14.25
CA ARG A 702 -11.78 -35.59 -13.53
C ARG A 702 -12.27 -35.54 -12.08
N LEU A 703 -11.98 -34.46 -11.36
CA LEU A 703 -12.35 -34.30 -9.96
C LEU A 703 -13.88 -34.16 -9.79
N ALA A 704 -14.59 -33.56 -10.74
CA ALA A 704 -16.04 -33.44 -10.71
C ALA A 704 -16.73 -34.82 -10.72
N TYR A 705 -16.24 -35.78 -11.50
CA TYR A 705 -16.74 -37.17 -11.46
C TYR A 705 -16.23 -37.93 -10.23
N GLU A 706 -14.94 -37.85 -9.91
CA GLU A 706 -14.35 -38.57 -8.76
C GLU A 706 -14.96 -38.16 -7.42
N ARG A 707 -15.36 -36.88 -7.28
CA ARG A 707 -15.95 -36.33 -6.05
C ARG A 707 -17.48 -36.32 -6.06
N GLY A 708 -18.12 -36.84 -7.11
CA GLY A 708 -19.58 -36.96 -7.21
C GLY A 708 -20.32 -35.64 -7.41
N VAL A 709 -19.65 -34.61 -7.94
CA VAL A 709 -20.27 -33.33 -8.33
C VAL A 709 -21.04 -33.49 -9.64
N ALA A 710 -20.50 -34.25 -10.59
CA ALA A 710 -21.20 -34.63 -11.82
C ALA A 710 -21.89 -35.98 -11.64
N SER A 711 -23.14 -36.10 -12.10
CA SER A 711 -23.84 -37.39 -12.17
C SER A 711 -23.15 -38.34 -13.16
N PRO A 712 -23.45 -39.66 -13.15
CA PRO A 712 -22.94 -40.60 -14.16
C PRO A 712 -23.29 -40.19 -15.60
N GLU A 713 -24.38 -39.43 -15.78
CA GLU A 713 -24.85 -38.89 -17.06
C GLU A 713 -24.22 -37.53 -17.39
N GLY A 714 -23.31 -37.02 -16.55
CA GLY A 714 -22.61 -35.75 -16.73
C GLY A 714 -23.41 -34.52 -16.32
N THR A 715 -24.51 -34.67 -15.58
CA THR A 715 -25.38 -33.56 -15.18
C THR A 715 -24.93 -32.94 -13.85
N LEU A 716 -24.84 -31.62 -13.77
CA LEU A 716 -24.46 -30.86 -12.58
C LEU A 716 -25.10 -29.47 -12.54
N LEU A 717 -25.01 -28.79 -11.40
CA LEU A 717 -25.40 -27.39 -11.23
C LEU A 717 -24.16 -26.50 -11.31
N ILE A 718 -24.24 -25.37 -12.02
CA ILE A 718 -23.12 -24.43 -12.16
C ILE A 718 -23.56 -22.98 -11.89
N SER A 719 -22.66 -22.20 -11.29
CA SER A 719 -22.80 -20.75 -11.09
C SER A 719 -21.49 -20.03 -11.43
N LEU A 720 -21.59 -18.88 -12.11
CA LEU A 720 -20.45 -18.04 -12.49
C LEU A 720 -20.31 -16.78 -11.60
N THR A 721 -21.27 -16.50 -10.71
CA THR A 721 -21.31 -15.25 -9.94
C THR A 721 -20.89 -15.44 -8.49
N LYS A 722 -19.94 -14.63 -8.02
CA LYS A 722 -19.42 -14.64 -6.64
C LYS A 722 -20.22 -13.75 -5.67
N GLN A 723 -21.05 -12.82 -6.17
CA GLN A 723 -21.56 -11.67 -5.39
C GLN A 723 -23.09 -11.49 -5.37
N HIS A 724 -23.85 -12.21 -6.20
CA HIS A 724 -25.29 -11.99 -6.34
C HIS A 724 -26.07 -13.29 -6.14
N GLU A 725 -26.86 -13.37 -5.06
CA GLU A 725 -27.71 -14.53 -4.72
C GLU A 725 -28.97 -14.67 -5.58
N ASP A 726 -29.15 -13.86 -6.63
CA ASP A 726 -30.43 -13.75 -7.37
C ASP A 726 -30.42 -14.40 -8.77
N GLU A 727 -29.29 -14.92 -9.25
CA GLU A 727 -29.18 -15.51 -10.59
C GLU A 727 -29.70 -16.95 -10.68
N GLY A 728 -29.66 -17.74 -9.60
CA GLY A 728 -30.11 -19.13 -9.59
C GLY A 728 -29.10 -20.10 -10.20
N TRP A 729 -29.20 -21.38 -9.83
CA TRP A 729 -28.34 -22.44 -10.35
C TRP A 729 -28.67 -22.77 -11.80
N MET A 730 -27.67 -22.95 -12.66
CA MET A 730 -27.88 -23.47 -14.01
C MET A 730 -27.65 -24.98 -14.05
N LEU A 731 -28.67 -25.72 -14.47
CA LEU A 731 -28.56 -27.15 -14.70
C LEU A 731 -27.92 -27.38 -16.07
N VAL A 732 -26.74 -27.99 -16.08
CA VAL A 732 -25.97 -28.24 -17.29
C VAL A 732 -25.58 -29.71 -17.40
N ARG A 733 -25.41 -30.17 -18.64
CA ARG A 733 -24.78 -31.46 -18.95
C ARG A 733 -23.41 -31.24 -19.57
N LEU A 734 -22.42 -31.99 -19.10
CA LEU A 734 -21.07 -32.02 -19.63
C LEU A 734 -21.04 -32.71 -21.00
N PRO A 735 -20.45 -32.10 -22.04
CA PRO A 735 -20.24 -32.74 -23.33
C PRO A 735 -19.10 -33.78 -23.25
N GLU A 736 -19.02 -34.68 -24.23
CA GLU A 736 -17.89 -35.60 -24.39
C GLU A 736 -16.60 -34.87 -24.84
N GLU A 737 -16.73 -33.73 -25.52
CA GLU A 737 -15.61 -32.90 -25.95
C GLU A 737 -15.06 -31.99 -24.82
N PRO A 738 -13.78 -31.56 -24.89
CA PRO A 738 -13.20 -30.64 -23.93
C PRO A 738 -13.91 -29.27 -23.91
N LEU A 739 -14.07 -28.70 -22.72
CA LEU A 739 -14.70 -27.38 -22.54
C LEU A 739 -13.73 -26.22 -22.81
N ALA A 740 -14.23 -25.13 -23.37
CA ALA A 740 -13.49 -23.88 -23.53
C ALA A 740 -13.71 -22.98 -22.30
N LEU A 741 -12.95 -23.22 -21.23
CA LEU A 741 -13.12 -22.51 -19.95
C LEU A 741 -12.62 -21.04 -19.98
N ASP A 742 -11.88 -20.63 -21.01
CA ASP A 742 -11.21 -19.32 -21.11
C ASP A 742 -12.13 -18.11 -20.89
N ALA A 743 -13.42 -18.25 -21.22
CA ALA A 743 -14.40 -17.19 -21.17
C ALA A 743 -15.37 -17.28 -19.98
N LEU A 744 -15.12 -18.17 -19.02
CA LEU A 744 -16.04 -18.42 -17.89
C LEU A 744 -15.78 -17.55 -16.65
N GLY A 745 -14.73 -16.71 -16.63
CA GLY A 745 -14.51 -15.71 -15.58
C GLY A 745 -14.57 -14.26 -16.08
N PRO A 746 -14.37 -13.26 -15.21
CA PRO A 746 -14.47 -11.85 -15.59
C PRO A 746 -13.40 -11.41 -16.59
N ASN A 747 -12.25 -12.09 -16.61
CA ASN A 747 -11.14 -11.83 -17.52
C ASN A 747 -10.87 -13.06 -18.42
N PRO A 748 -10.52 -12.87 -19.71
CA PRO A 748 -10.13 -13.98 -20.58
C PRO A 748 -8.91 -14.75 -20.05
N GLY A 749 -9.00 -16.08 -20.03
CA GLY A 749 -7.93 -16.97 -19.53
C GLY A 749 -7.90 -17.13 -18.00
N GLU A 750 -8.85 -16.52 -17.30
CA GLU A 750 -9.04 -16.65 -15.85
C GLU A 750 -10.42 -17.30 -15.58
N PRO A 751 -10.57 -18.62 -15.78
CA PRO A 751 -11.84 -19.28 -15.51
C PRO A 751 -12.22 -19.17 -14.03
N GLU A 752 -13.43 -18.70 -13.75
CA GLU A 752 -13.96 -18.62 -12.39
C GLU A 752 -15.40 -19.11 -12.34
N PHE A 753 -15.63 -20.26 -11.70
CA PHE A 753 -16.97 -20.80 -11.54
C PHE A 753 -17.05 -21.82 -10.41
N VAL A 754 -18.25 -22.09 -9.91
CA VAL A 754 -18.52 -23.14 -8.94
C VAL A 754 -19.54 -24.13 -9.48
N ALA A 755 -19.25 -25.42 -9.36
CA ALA A 755 -20.15 -26.51 -9.71
C ALA A 755 -20.60 -27.27 -8.45
N MET A 756 -21.85 -27.73 -8.43
CA MET A 756 -22.47 -28.44 -7.30
C MET A 756 -23.22 -29.68 -7.78
N SER A 757 -23.25 -30.72 -6.94
CA SER A 757 -24.06 -31.93 -7.15
C SER A 757 -25.55 -31.60 -7.13
N LEU A 758 -26.36 -32.41 -7.82
CA LEU A 758 -27.83 -32.28 -7.80
C LEU A 758 -28.43 -32.50 -6.40
N ALA A 759 -27.71 -33.17 -5.51
CA ALA A 759 -28.09 -33.39 -4.12
C ALA A 759 -27.64 -32.24 -3.18
N GLY A 760 -26.82 -31.31 -3.66
CA GLY A 760 -26.33 -30.16 -2.88
C GLY A 760 -25.26 -30.50 -1.83
N ASP A 761 -24.68 -31.69 -1.88
CA ASP A 761 -23.77 -32.23 -0.86
C ASP A 761 -22.27 -32.19 -1.26
N ALA A 762 -21.97 -31.86 -2.51
CA ALA A 762 -20.62 -31.76 -3.03
C ALA A 762 -20.48 -30.55 -3.96
N VAL A 763 -19.36 -29.85 -3.83
CA VAL A 763 -19.01 -28.66 -4.61
C VAL A 763 -17.61 -28.82 -5.17
N CYS A 764 -17.41 -28.41 -6.43
CA CYS A 764 -16.07 -28.20 -6.96
C CYS A 764 -16.01 -26.90 -7.77
N GLY A 765 -15.12 -26.00 -7.36
CA GLY A 765 -14.93 -24.70 -7.98
C GLY A 765 -13.57 -24.54 -8.63
N VAL A 766 -13.54 -23.66 -9.64
CA VAL A 766 -12.34 -23.15 -10.28
C VAL A 766 -12.21 -21.68 -9.93
N THR A 767 -11.04 -21.26 -9.45
CA THR A 767 -10.75 -19.85 -9.11
C THR A 767 -9.38 -19.46 -9.65
N ALA A 768 -9.24 -18.20 -10.03
CA ALA A 768 -7.97 -17.61 -10.41
C ALA A 768 -7.39 -16.85 -9.21
N GLU A 769 -6.36 -17.41 -8.59
CA GLU A 769 -5.56 -16.75 -7.56
C GLU A 769 -4.35 -16.08 -8.21
N GLU A 770 -3.74 -15.08 -7.55
CA GLU A 770 -2.77 -14.12 -8.11
C GLU A 770 -1.83 -14.61 -9.25
N TYR A 771 -1.37 -15.86 -9.22
CA TYR A 771 -0.55 -16.47 -10.27
C TYR A 771 -0.92 -17.93 -10.64
N GLU A 772 -1.99 -18.47 -10.08
CA GLU A 772 -2.36 -19.89 -10.25
C GLU A 772 -3.86 -20.05 -10.49
N LEU A 773 -4.22 -21.03 -11.32
CA LEU A 773 -5.59 -21.50 -11.45
C LEU A 773 -5.76 -22.67 -10.50
N TRP A 774 -6.74 -22.58 -9.62
CA TRP A 774 -7.01 -23.57 -8.58
C TRP A 774 -8.28 -24.34 -8.90
N VAL A 775 -8.26 -25.64 -8.62
CA VAL A 775 -9.44 -26.50 -8.55
C VAL A 775 -9.60 -26.93 -7.09
N VAL A 776 -10.72 -26.54 -6.48
CA VAL A 776 -11.03 -26.80 -5.07
C VAL A 776 -12.31 -27.61 -5.01
N CYS A 777 -12.28 -28.80 -4.43
CA CYS A 777 -13.48 -29.60 -4.22
C CYS A 777 -13.73 -29.85 -2.73
N THR A 778 -14.97 -29.64 -2.29
CA THR A 778 -15.38 -29.86 -0.89
C THR A 778 -16.72 -30.55 -0.82
N ARG A 779 -17.00 -31.20 0.31
CA ARG A 779 -18.38 -31.55 0.66
C ARG A 779 -19.03 -30.40 1.41
N VAL A 780 -20.33 -30.24 1.19
CA VAL A 780 -21.16 -29.21 1.83
C VAL A 780 -22.27 -29.95 2.56
N ASP A 781 -22.51 -29.62 3.83
CA ASP A 781 -23.65 -30.17 4.57
C ASP A 781 -24.89 -29.31 4.25
N PRO A 782 -25.93 -29.86 3.58
CA PRO A 782 -27.11 -29.09 3.20
C PRO A 782 -27.85 -28.48 4.40
N LEU A 783 -27.74 -29.08 5.59
CA LEU A 783 -28.47 -28.67 6.79
C LEU A 783 -27.78 -27.55 7.58
N GLN A 784 -26.45 -27.44 7.54
CA GLN A 784 -25.72 -26.35 8.21
C GLN A 784 -25.88 -24.98 7.52
N VAL A 785 -26.27 -24.96 6.25
CA VAL A 785 -26.35 -23.74 5.43
C VAL A 785 -27.73 -23.05 5.54
N ALA A 786 -28.79 -23.80 5.83
CA ALA A 786 -30.13 -23.24 6.04
C ALA A 786 -30.23 -22.34 7.30
N ASP A 787 -29.48 -22.65 8.37
CA ASP A 787 -29.48 -21.89 9.62
C ASP A 787 -28.69 -20.57 9.54
N ALA A 788 -27.69 -20.47 8.65
CA ALA A 788 -26.88 -19.27 8.48
C ALA A 788 -27.63 -18.12 7.77
N GLY A 789 -28.62 -18.45 6.94
CA GLY A 789 -29.41 -17.45 6.21
C GLY A 789 -30.47 -16.72 7.05
N VAL A 790 -30.78 -17.22 8.26
CA VAL A 790 -31.77 -16.61 9.16
C VAL A 790 -31.11 -15.74 10.25
N SER A 791 -29.86 -16.02 10.61
CA SER A 791 -29.16 -15.34 11.71
C SER A 791 -28.54 -13.97 11.33
N GLU A 792 -28.34 -13.69 10.04
CA GLU A 792 -27.76 -12.40 9.58
C GLU A 792 -28.82 -11.31 9.27
N ARG A 793 -30.09 -11.53 9.64
CA ARG A 793 -31.13 -10.47 9.68
C ARG A 793 -31.56 -10.15 11.11
N GLY A 794 -30.61 -9.68 11.92
CA GLY A 794 -30.82 -9.17 13.27
C GLY A 794 -30.17 -7.82 13.47
#